data_AF-A0A3M7J0Z8-F1
#
_entry.id   AF-A0A3M7J0Z8-F1
#
_cell.length_a   1.000
_cell.length_b   1.000
_cell.length_c   1.000
_cell.angle_alpha   90.00
_cell.angle_beta   90.00
_cell.angle_gamma   90.00
#
_symmetry.space_group_name_H-M   'P 1'
#
loop_
_entity.id
_entity.type
_entity.pdbx_description
1 polymer ?
#
loop_
_entity_poly.entity_id
_entity_poly.type
_entity_poly.pdbx_seq_one_letter_code
_entity_poly.pdbx_strand_id
1 'polypeptide(L)'
;MDDTTHEQQAHTGAQSSTTNDTPPTDATNPPLSEPQDGSNKFQQAIAAWRTLDLSTLISSLDTTASDLVEHQKDSLVQRKELAQKTKDFRKLEDEKKLVEIKDLLKSYQGYVDLLTNHAKGVQAAFMQVYSPLSEAPDPYPLLEASIESLVTAEEVVPRLEGENQGLRKQNAKLNTQLEESEKALEQERAKRVEVEQEQDRKIREVEGSWERVLKEKEENWTAKEKALEEKAEGQERLLKELKANYEVSQRLERSGGEETQDMSRGSATQAELDIVNSELEKANTRLADLESRNEQLRVELAQSAGHANSSAKSTAVEDDPAYMRLRSENQSLLRKLDTARYDKDSEKSSIESKLRGLEREISSLKADRDALQARVQKWNDYDEVKRERDMLRTIEFSTTDDTEAGDEELQKQINGIADSTTKNGESLEQLLLSRNKKLSNDLTELRVSQNELHQRFEQLQEDLSTANMDLEKSQKLNATLENDLQKAQQHASNAFENMSVAGTWTSRHPAKSAYGSTRRGGGTSPTSSIIGGFDPNNTGGSSPRLGSGGAGSDSANQGILPMVTAQRDRFKKKISELEAELQKQYTLVSSLRSEVASLQRDNLNLYEKTRYVSTYNRASGAAASSYATNPNPSTIPIGSSSSSSFDTTVPATSASSASDRYRTAYEANLSPFAAFRGRETQRAMKRMNLLERAVFQVTRMVLATRASRNLFAVYCVGLHVLVFVMLYWMGMGDLESRGGVGAATAAAGVAAAGGGGGSVGGGGGGGTGSGGIVESGGDWRPEGFQAAGGGG
;
A
#
# COMPACT_ATOMS: atom_id res chain seq x y z
N MET A 1 -32.51 55.59 -33.27
CA MET A 1 -31.14 55.14 -33.56
C MET A 1 -30.96 53.67 -33.19
N ASP A 2 -31.57 52.66 -33.83
CA ASP A 2 -32.79 52.51 -34.68
C ASP A 2 -33.18 51.02 -34.57
N ASP A 3 -34.43 50.67 -34.26
CA ASP A 3 -35.48 50.21 -35.21
C ASP A 3 -35.09 48.93 -36.01
N THR A 4 -35.62 47.74 -35.71
CA THR A 4 -36.92 47.21 -36.21
C THR A 4 -37.24 45.86 -35.51
N THR A 5 -38.37 45.63 -34.81
CA THR A 5 -39.78 45.32 -35.19
C THR A 5 -40.14 43.87 -35.60
N HIS A 6 -40.79 43.12 -34.70
CA HIS A 6 -42.05 42.34 -34.82
C HIS A 6 -42.23 41.54 -33.50
N GLU A 7 -43.35 41.53 -32.77
CA GLU A 7 -44.71 40.98 -33.07
C GLU A 7 -44.76 39.43 -33.16
N GLN A 8 -45.77 38.73 -32.63
CA GLN A 8 -47.08 39.15 -32.07
C GLN A 8 -47.56 38.23 -30.92
N GLN A 9 -48.80 38.44 -30.43
CA GLN A 9 -49.40 37.78 -29.25
C GLN A 9 -50.14 36.47 -29.60
N ALA A 10 -50.30 35.52 -28.65
CA ALA A 10 -51.59 34.84 -28.41
C ALA A 10 -51.68 33.99 -27.12
N HIS A 11 -52.78 34.22 -26.42
CA HIS A 11 -53.41 33.61 -25.25
C HIS A 11 -53.67 32.07 -25.21
N THR A 12 -54.06 31.59 -24.01
CA THR A 12 -54.83 30.36 -23.64
C THR A 12 -54.11 29.01 -23.48
N GLY A 13 -54.75 28.11 -22.71
CA GLY A 13 -54.39 26.71 -22.48
C GLY A 13 -55.53 25.97 -21.77
N ALA A 14 -55.50 24.64 -21.74
CA ALA A 14 -56.49 23.78 -21.07
C ALA A 14 -55.94 22.37 -20.76
N GLN A 15 -56.60 21.66 -19.83
CA GLN A 15 -56.53 20.20 -19.68
C GLN A 15 -57.86 19.58 -20.12
N SER A 16 -57.84 18.43 -20.80
CA SER A 16 -59.00 17.52 -20.91
C SER A 16 -58.57 16.10 -21.37
N SER A 17 -59.46 15.13 -21.24
CA SER A 17 -59.24 13.68 -21.41
C SER A 17 -60.27 13.05 -22.39
N THR A 18 -60.44 11.71 -22.39
CA THR A 18 -61.39 10.87 -23.19
C THR A 18 -60.97 10.66 -24.67
N THR A 19 -61.25 9.57 -25.41
CA THR A 19 -61.90 8.21 -25.23
C THR A 19 -61.39 7.29 -26.39
N ASN A 20 -61.60 5.96 -26.56
CA ASN A 20 -62.79 5.10 -26.52
C ASN A 20 -62.43 3.59 -26.73
N ASP A 21 -63.40 2.66 -26.66
CA ASP A 21 -63.32 1.19 -26.90
C ASP A 21 -63.21 0.77 -28.41
N THR A 22 -63.13 -0.49 -28.90
CA THR A 22 -63.63 -1.85 -28.49
C THR A 22 -62.80 -3.03 -29.14
N PRO A 23 -63.00 -4.33 -28.78
CA PRO A 23 -62.16 -5.48 -29.20
C PRO A 23 -62.75 -6.36 -30.34
N PRO A 24 -62.05 -7.47 -30.71
CA PRO A 24 -62.75 -8.77 -30.84
C PRO A 24 -62.04 -9.94 -30.13
N THR A 25 -62.73 -11.07 -30.03
CA THR A 25 -62.28 -12.35 -29.41
C THR A 25 -62.05 -13.44 -30.45
N ASP A 26 -61.04 -14.30 -30.26
CA ASP A 26 -61.14 -15.74 -30.54
C ASP A 26 -60.11 -16.53 -29.71
N ALA A 27 -60.21 -17.86 -29.64
CA ALA A 27 -59.47 -18.69 -28.69
C ALA A 27 -58.87 -19.98 -29.29
N THR A 28 -57.65 -20.36 -28.88
CA THR A 28 -57.20 -21.77 -28.90
C THR A 28 -55.94 -22.04 -28.05
N ASN A 29 -56.15 -22.71 -26.91
CA ASN A 29 -55.23 -23.56 -26.14
C ASN A 29 -53.90 -23.00 -25.56
N PRO A 30 -53.36 -23.62 -24.48
CA PRO A 30 -52.34 -23.00 -23.64
C PRO A 30 -50.90 -23.57 -23.80
N PRO A 31 -49.85 -22.76 -23.59
CA PRO A 31 -48.56 -23.26 -23.13
C PRO A 31 -48.61 -23.55 -21.62
N LEU A 32 -47.87 -24.57 -21.15
CA LEU A 32 -47.79 -24.88 -19.72
C LEU A 32 -47.04 -23.79 -18.96
N SER A 33 -47.66 -23.21 -17.94
CA SER A 33 -47.00 -22.31 -17.00
C SER A 33 -46.23 -23.12 -15.95
N GLU A 34 -44.91 -23.16 -16.05
CA GLU A 34 -44.07 -23.52 -14.91
C GLU A 34 -44.34 -22.52 -13.75
N PRO A 35 -44.41 -22.98 -12.49
CA PRO A 35 -44.70 -22.09 -11.38
C PRO A 35 -43.50 -21.16 -11.10
N GLN A 36 -43.76 -19.87 -10.94
CA GLN A 36 -42.76 -18.95 -10.39
C GLN A 36 -42.56 -19.23 -8.90
N ASP A 37 -41.60 -20.09 -8.57
CA ASP A 37 -41.23 -20.52 -7.22
C ASP A 37 -40.47 -19.42 -6.43
N GLY A 38 -41.03 -18.21 -6.46
CA GLY A 38 -40.52 -16.99 -5.83
C GLY A 38 -41.56 -16.26 -4.96
N SER A 39 -42.80 -16.75 -4.89
CA SER A 39 -43.73 -16.35 -3.82
C SER A 39 -43.16 -16.81 -2.49
N ASN A 40 -42.97 -15.90 -1.52
CA ASN A 40 -42.33 -16.24 -0.25
C ASN A 40 -43.00 -17.46 0.39
N LYS A 41 -42.24 -18.48 0.77
CA LYS A 41 -42.76 -19.70 1.44
C LYS A 41 -43.60 -19.36 2.68
N PHE A 42 -43.26 -18.26 3.35
CA PHE A 42 -44.03 -17.63 4.43
C PHE A 42 -45.43 -17.13 3.99
N GLN A 43 -45.55 -16.49 2.83
CA GLN A 43 -46.83 -16.04 2.27
C GLN A 43 -47.67 -17.23 1.78
N GLN A 44 -47.05 -18.24 1.17
CA GLN A 44 -47.71 -19.48 0.76
C GLN A 44 -48.26 -20.28 1.96
N ALA A 45 -47.47 -20.37 3.04
CA ALA A 45 -47.91 -20.98 4.28
C ALA A 45 -49.03 -20.19 4.98
N ILE A 46 -48.93 -18.85 5.03
CA ILE A 46 -50.01 -17.99 5.54
C ILE A 46 -51.29 -18.17 4.71
N ALA A 47 -51.19 -18.33 3.39
CA ALA A 47 -52.34 -18.64 2.55
C ALA A 47 -52.94 -20.01 2.91
N ALA A 48 -52.13 -21.07 3.02
CA ALA A 48 -52.58 -22.42 3.38
C ALA A 48 -53.28 -22.46 4.75
N TRP A 49 -52.66 -21.89 5.79
CA TRP A 49 -53.26 -21.82 7.14
C TRP A 49 -54.50 -20.94 7.20
N ARG A 50 -54.61 -19.92 6.32
CA ARG A 50 -55.81 -19.09 6.19
C ARG A 50 -56.93 -19.80 5.42
N THR A 51 -56.63 -20.67 4.47
CA THR A 51 -57.63 -21.50 3.76
C THR A 51 -58.08 -22.71 4.58
N LEU A 52 -57.24 -23.22 5.48
CA LEU A 52 -57.59 -24.28 6.42
C LEU A 52 -58.61 -23.82 7.49
N ASP A 53 -58.61 -22.52 7.81
CA ASP A 53 -59.44 -21.85 8.82
C ASP A 53 -59.80 -22.74 10.00
N LEU A 54 -58.84 -22.89 10.91
CA LEU A 54 -58.96 -23.73 12.10
C LEU A 54 -60.22 -23.42 12.93
N SER A 55 -60.76 -22.19 12.85
CA SER A 55 -61.96 -21.81 13.61
C SER A 55 -63.24 -22.46 13.08
N THR A 56 -63.44 -22.49 11.75
CA THR A 56 -64.58 -23.20 11.14
C THR A 56 -64.34 -24.71 11.07
N LEU A 57 -63.09 -25.14 10.89
CA LEU A 57 -62.72 -26.56 10.95
C LEU A 57 -63.06 -27.18 12.32
N ILE A 58 -62.68 -26.55 13.43
CA ILE A 58 -63.05 -27.01 14.79
C ILE A 58 -64.58 -27.08 14.94
N SER A 59 -65.32 -26.04 14.55
CA SER A 59 -66.79 -26.01 14.64
C SER A 59 -67.46 -27.17 13.86
N SER A 60 -66.94 -27.50 12.67
CA SER A 60 -67.39 -28.68 11.91
C SER A 60 -67.02 -30.01 12.56
N LEU A 61 -65.84 -30.11 13.17
CA LEU A 61 -65.39 -31.30 13.89
C LEU A 61 -66.22 -31.53 15.16
N ASP A 62 -66.52 -30.49 15.94
CA ASP A 62 -67.40 -30.56 17.11
C ASP A 62 -68.83 -31.03 16.72
N THR A 63 -69.32 -30.57 15.56
CA THR A 63 -70.61 -31.03 15.01
C THR A 63 -70.55 -32.53 14.67
N THR A 64 -69.57 -32.97 13.88
CA THR A 64 -69.44 -34.40 13.52
C THR A 64 -69.13 -35.31 14.72
N ALA A 65 -68.50 -34.79 15.77
CA ALA A 65 -68.30 -35.50 17.04
C ALA A 65 -69.62 -35.67 17.82
N SER A 66 -70.52 -34.67 17.79
CA SER A 66 -71.88 -34.80 18.31
C SER A 66 -72.67 -35.87 17.52
N ASP A 67 -72.64 -35.80 16.19
CA ASP A 67 -73.32 -36.74 15.30
C ASP A 67 -72.83 -38.19 15.51
N LEU A 68 -71.51 -38.39 15.66
CA LEU A 68 -70.89 -39.67 15.99
C LEU A 68 -71.40 -40.23 17.34
N VAL A 69 -71.56 -39.38 18.35
CA VAL A 69 -72.10 -39.77 19.66
C VAL A 69 -73.60 -40.08 19.59
N GLU A 70 -74.36 -39.44 18.69
CA GLU A 70 -75.77 -39.78 18.42
C GLU A 70 -75.89 -41.12 17.66
N HIS A 71 -75.16 -41.30 16.56
CA HIS A 71 -75.08 -42.54 15.81
C HIS A 71 -74.59 -43.74 16.68
N GLN A 72 -73.72 -43.51 17.66
CA GLN A 72 -73.32 -44.53 18.62
C GLN A 72 -74.49 -44.95 19.53
N LYS A 73 -75.33 -44.02 19.99
CA LYS A 73 -76.54 -44.32 20.78
C LYS A 73 -77.55 -45.10 19.93
N ASP A 74 -77.82 -44.63 18.71
CA ASP A 74 -78.77 -45.25 17.79
C ASP A 74 -78.35 -46.68 17.42
N SER A 75 -77.06 -46.89 17.12
CA SER A 75 -76.52 -48.22 16.87
C SER A 75 -76.75 -49.16 18.06
N LEU A 76 -76.54 -48.70 19.29
CA LEU A 76 -76.82 -49.49 20.51
C LEU A 76 -78.32 -49.79 20.70
N VAL A 77 -79.21 -48.82 20.43
CA VAL A 77 -80.67 -49.00 20.51
C VAL A 77 -81.15 -50.00 19.46
N GLN A 78 -80.80 -49.80 18.19
CA GLN A 78 -81.21 -50.67 17.09
C GLN A 78 -80.66 -52.09 17.23
N ARG A 79 -79.42 -52.24 17.71
CA ARG A 79 -78.82 -53.55 18.02
C ARG A 79 -79.58 -54.28 19.13
N LYS A 80 -80.07 -53.56 20.14
CA LYS A 80 -80.93 -54.10 21.22
C LYS A 80 -82.32 -54.47 20.68
N GLU A 81 -82.90 -53.67 19.81
CA GLU A 81 -84.16 -54.01 19.12
C GLU A 81 -84.02 -55.25 18.24
N LEU A 82 -82.95 -55.38 17.46
CA LEU A 82 -82.71 -56.58 16.64
C LEU A 82 -82.54 -57.83 17.48
N ALA A 83 -81.80 -57.74 18.59
CA ALA A 83 -81.67 -58.85 19.53
C ALA A 83 -83.04 -59.27 20.10
N GLN A 84 -83.93 -58.31 20.38
CA GLN A 84 -85.29 -58.57 20.86
C GLN A 84 -86.21 -59.14 19.76
N LYS A 85 -86.24 -58.54 18.56
CA LYS A 85 -87.00 -59.02 17.38
C LYS A 85 -86.60 -60.46 17.02
N THR A 86 -85.29 -60.77 17.05
CA THR A 86 -84.77 -62.14 16.83
C THR A 86 -85.16 -63.11 17.94
N LYS A 87 -85.15 -62.65 19.20
CA LYS A 87 -85.58 -63.45 20.37
C LYS A 87 -87.08 -63.74 20.35
N ASP A 88 -87.89 -62.83 19.84
CA ASP A 88 -89.35 -63.00 19.74
C ASP A 88 -89.73 -63.85 18.52
N PHE A 89 -89.10 -63.62 17.36
CA PHE A 89 -89.21 -64.48 16.18
C PHE A 89 -88.96 -65.96 16.49
N ARG A 90 -87.96 -66.25 17.33
CA ARG A 90 -87.64 -67.61 17.78
C ARG A 90 -88.77 -68.30 18.57
N LYS A 91 -89.70 -67.55 19.18
CA LYS A 91 -90.83 -68.09 19.98
C LYS A 91 -92.07 -68.41 19.15
N LEU A 92 -92.16 -67.94 17.92
CA LEU A 92 -93.35 -68.10 17.07
C LEU A 92 -93.59 -69.56 16.67
N GLU A 93 -94.81 -69.86 16.24
CA GLU A 93 -95.15 -71.11 15.54
C GLU A 93 -94.61 -71.06 14.10
N ASP A 94 -94.29 -72.22 13.50
CA ASP A 94 -93.49 -72.26 12.26
C ASP A 94 -94.21 -71.66 11.04
N GLU A 95 -95.55 -71.75 10.98
CA GLU A 95 -96.35 -71.04 9.96
C GLU A 95 -96.21 -69.52 10.05
N LYS A 96 -96.10 -68.97 11.27
CA LYS A 96 -95.92 -67.54 11.52
C LYS A 96 -94.47 -67.10 11.26
N LYS A 97 -93.49 -67.96 11.57
CA LYS A 97 -92.08 -67.72 11.22
C LYS A 97 -91.88 -67.52 9.71
N LEU A 98 -92.58 -68.28 8.87
CA LEU A 98 -92.52 -68.12 7.41
C LEU A 98 -93.01 -66.75 6.90
N VAL A 99 -93.89 -66.08 7.64
CA VAL A 99 -94.35 -64.73 7.34
C VAL A 99 -93.35 -63.68 7.86
N GLU A 100 -92.99 -63.76 9.14
CA GLU A 100 -92.20 -62.71 9.83
C GLU A 100 -90.71 -62.70 9.45
N ILE A 101 -90.16 -63.79 8.90
CA ILE A 101 -88.74 -63.88 8.52
C ILE A 101 -88.31 -62.79 7.54
N LYS A 102 -89.23 -62.35 6.67
CA LYS A 102 -89.00 -61.28 5.69
C LYS A 102 -88.77 -59.93 6.37
N ASP A 103 -89.52 -59.63 7.43
CA ASP A 103 -89.42 -58.35 8.13
C ASP A 103 -88.30 -58.36 9.17
N LEU A 104 -87.97 -59.53 9.75
CA LEU A 104 -86.73 -59.70 10.51
C LEU A 104 -85.50 -59.46 9.61
N LEU A 105 -85.47 -60.04 8.41
CA LEU A 105 -84.36 -59.85 7.45
C LEU A 105 -84.23 -58.38 7.02
N LYS A 106 -85.34 -57.69 6.69
CA LYS A 106 -85.32 -56.24 6.43
C LYS A 106 -84.74 -55.44 7.60
N SER A 107 -85.08 -55.80 8.85
CA SER A 107 -84.57 -55.07 10.02
C SER A 107 -83.07 -55.26 10.20
N TYR A 108 -82.54 -56.47 9.96
CA TYR A 108 -81.11 -56.73 9.91
C TYR A 108 -80.41 -55.95 8.77
N GLN A 109 -81.02 -55.93 7.58
CA GLN A 109 -80.51 -55.15 6.46
C GLN A 109 -80.44 -53.66 6.80
N GLY A 110 -81.51 -53.06 7.33
CA GLY A 110 -81.55 -51.63 7.68
C GLY A 110 -80.49 -51.22 8.71
N TYR A 111 -80.16 -52.10 9.67
CA TYR A 111 -79.06 -51.86 10.62
C TYR A 111 -77.67 -51.98 9.96
N VAL A 112 -77.49 -52.91 9.01
CA VAL A 112 -76.24 -53.02 8.22
C VAL A 112 -76.08 -51.81 7.31
N ASP A 113 -77.15 -51.36 6.66
CA ASP A 113 -77.18 -50.16 5.81
C ASP A 113 -76.87 -48.90 6.65
N LEU A 114 -77.47 -48.75 7.84
CA LEU A 114 -77.21 -47.63 8.75
C LEU A 114 -75.77 -47.65 9.29
N LEU A 115 -75.26 -48.81 9.72
CA LEU A 115 -73.87 -48.96 10.17
C LEU A 115 -72.88 -48.65 9.04
N THR A 116 -73.21 -49.05 7.81
CA THR A 116 -72.41 -48.77 6.60
C THR A 116 -72.41 -47.28 6.26
N ASN A 117 -73.56 -46.61 6.36
CA ASN A 117 -73.66 -45.17 6.11
C ASN A 117 -72.97 -44.34 7.19
N HIS A 118 -73.08 -44.74 8.46
CA HIS A 118 -72.32 -44.14 9.56
C HIS A 118 -70.80 -44.30 9.34
N ALA A 119 -70.33 -45.50 8.98
CA ALA A 119 -68.91 -45.73 8.69
C ALA A 119 -68.40 -44.85 7.53
N LYS A 120 -69.18 -44.69 6.47
CA LYS A 120 -68.88 -43.76 5.36
C LYS A 120 -68.85 -42.29 5.82
N GLY A 121 -69.77 -41.88 6.68
CA GLY A 121 -69.81 -40.52 7.25
C GLY A 121 -68.56 -40.20 8.06
N VAL A 122 -68.15 -41.11 8.95
CA VAL A 122 -66.91 -40.97 9.75
C VAL A 122 -65.67 -40.96 8.86
N GLN A 123 -65.62 -41.79 7.81
CA GLN A 123 -64.51 -41.79 6.84
C GLN A 123 -64.45 -40.48 6.04
N ALA A 124 -65.60 -39.93 5.62
CA ALA A 124 -65.66 -38.65 4.92
C ALA A 124 -65.21 -37.49 5.82
N ALA A 125 -65.73 -37.41 7.06
CA ALA A 125 -65.34 -36.40 8.04
C ALA A 125 -63.84 -36.48 8.38
N PHE A 126 -63.29 -37.69 8.55
CA PHE A 126 -61.85 -37.88 8.76
C PHE A 126 -61.03 -37.34 7.58
N MET A 127 -61.37 -37.69 6.34
CA MET A 127 -60.63 -37.21 5.16
C MET A 127 -60.78 -35.70 4.93
N GLN A 128 -61.94 -35.13 5.27
CA GLN A 128 -62.19 -33.67 5.20
C GLN A 128 -61.28 -32.87 6.15
N VAL A 129 -60.92 -33.43 7.31
CA VAL A 129 -59.93 -32.83 8.23
C VAL A 129 -58.50 -33.18 7.80
N TYR A 130 -58.26 -34.44 7.42
CA TYR A 130 -56.91 -34.95 7.19
C TYR A 130 -56.23 -34.36 5.95
N SER A 131 -56.91 -34.25 4.79
CA SER A 131 -56.30 -33.74 3.55
C SER A 131 -55.71 -32.34 3.73
N PRO A 132 -56.51 -31.29 4.07
CA PRO A 132 -55.97 -29.93 4.20
C PRO A 132 -54.92 -29.81 5.31
N LEU A 133 -55.02 -30.59 6.40
CA LEU A 133 -54.03 -30.59 7.47
C LEU A 133 -52.72 -31.29 7.04
N SER A 134 -52.77 -32.26 6.14
CA SER A 134 -51.58 -32.92 5.56
C SER A 134 -50.91 -32.11 4.45
N GLU A 135 -51.65 -31.19 3.83
CA GLU A 135 -51.17 -30.27 2.80
C GLU A 135 -50.63 -28.95 3.40
N ALA A 136 -50.97 -28.63 4.65
CA ALA A 136 -50.50 -27.44 5.35
C ALA A 136 -49.03 -27.59 5.83
N PRO A 137 -48.14 -26.62 5.55
CA PRO A 137 -46.75 -26.67 6.00
C PRO A 137 -46.63 -26.40 7.51
N ASP A 138 -45.65 -27.02 8.16
CA ASP A 138 -45.38 -26.88 9.60
C ASP A 138 -45.22 -25.39 10.01
N PRO A 139 -46.00 -24.88 10.98
CA PRO A 139 -45.88 -23.51 11.46
C PRO A 139 -44.65 -23.26 12.33
N TYR A 140 -44.03 -24.28 12.94
CA TYR A 140 -42.93 -24.08 13.90
C TYR A 140 -41.71 -23.36 13.26
N PRO A 141 -41.14 -23.82 12.11
CA PRO A 141 -40.01 -23.14 11.48
C PRO A 141 -40.34 -21.71 11.00
N LEU A 142 -41.62 -21.43 10.71
CA LEU A 142 -42.08 -20.11 10.27
C LEU A 142 -42.17 -19.14 11.45
N LEU A 143 -42.54 -19.63 12.64
CA LEU A 143 -42.51 -18.86 13.88
C LEU A 143 -41.07 -18.62 14.36
N GLU A 144 -40.21 -19.63 14.26
CA GLU A 144 -38.77 -19.53 14.57
C GLU A 144 -38.10 -18.47 13.68
N ALA A 145 -38.25 -18.56 12.35
CA ALA A 145 -37.75 -17.54 11.43
C ALA A 145 -38.38 -16.14 11.63
N SER A 146 -39.63 -16.06 12.12
CA SER A 146 -40.26 -14.78 12.48
C SER A 146 -39.63 -14.16 13.73
N ILE A 147 -39.25 -14.97 14.72
CA ILE A 147 -38.57 -14.55 15.94
C ILE A 147 -37.13 -14.12 15.61
N GLU A 148 -36.40 -14.88 14.79
CA GLU A 148 -35.07 -14.49 14.31
C GLU A 148 -35.11 -13.19 13.50
N SER A 149 -36.10 -13.02 12.62
CA SER A 149 -36.32 -11.78 11.86
C SER A 149 -36.63 -10.58 12.77
N LEU A 150 -37.41 -10.79 13.85
CA LEU A 150 -37.70 -9.74 14.83
C LEU A 150 -36.47 -9.35 15.66
N VAL A 151 -35.72 -10.34 16.16
CA VAL A 151 -34.49 -10.11 16.96
C VAL A 151 -33.39 -9.46 16.11
N THR A 152 -33.21 -9.89 14.87
CA THR A 152 -32.25 -9.25 13.95
C THR A 152 -32.70 -7.84 13.55
N ALA A 153 -33.99 -7.57 13.40
CA ALA A 153 -34.50 -6.20 13.24
C ALA A 153 -34.23 -5.33 14.49
N GLU A 154 -34.42 -5.88 15.70
CA GLU A 154 -34.16 -5.19 16.97
C GLU A 154 -32.67 -4.82 17.15
N GLU A 155 -31.72 -5.63 16.67
CA GLU A 155 -30.29 -5.26 16.67
C GLU A 155 -29.93 -4.30 15.51
N VAL A 156 -30.42 -4.56 14.30
CA VAL A 156 -29.96 -3.86 13.09
C VAL A 156 -30.56 -2.46 12.95
N VAL A 157 -31.82 -2.24 13.32
CA VAL A 157 -32.48 -0.93 13.22
C VAL A 157 -31.74 0.16 14.03
N PRO A 158 -31.51 0.02 15.36
CA PRO A 158 -30.83 1.07 16.14
C PRO A 158 -29.38 1.28 15.69
N ARG A 159 -28.71 0.26 15.15
CA ARG A 159 -27.39 0.38 14.54
C ARG A 159 -27.42 1.23 13.27
N LEU A 160 -28.36 0.97 12.37
CA LEU A 160 -28.56 1.78 11.15
C LEU A 160 -29.01 3.21 11.47
N GLU A 161 -29.87 3.41 12.46
CA GLU A 161 -30.25 4.75 12.92
C GLU A 161 -29.07 5.52 13.52
N GLY A 162 -28.23 4.84 14.32
CA GLY A 162 -27.00 5.40 14.87
C GLY A 162 -26.00 5.80 13.78
N GLU A 163 -25.78 4.95 12.78
CA GLU A 163 -24.94 5.25 11.61
C GLU A 163 -25.51 6.41 10.78
N ASN A 164 -26.81 6.39 10.51
CA ASN A 164 -27.49 7.47 9.76
C ASN A 164 -27.43 8.81 10.52
N GLN A 165 -27.58 8.80 11.85
CA GLN A 165 -27.37 9.99 12.68
C GLN A 165 -25.89 10.45 12.66
N GLY A 166 -24.93 9.51 12.65
CA GLY A 166 -23.50 9.78 12.48
C GLY A 166 -23.19 10.45 11.13
N LEU A 167 -23.69 9.89 10.03
CA LEU A 167 -23.56 10.43 8.68
C LEU A 167 -24.24 11.80 8.55
N ARG A 168 -25.40 12.02 9.17
CA ARG A 168 -26.05 13.35 9.24
C ARG A 168 -25.20 14.37 10.00
N LYS A 169 -24.63 14.00 11.15
CA LYS A 169 -23.68 14.84 11.92
C LYS A 169 -22.40 15.14 11.11
N GLN A 170 -21.89 14.18 10.36
CA GLN A 170 -20.72 14.37 9.51
C GLN A 170 -21.02 15.29 8.32
N ASN A 171 -22.15 15.11 7.62
CA ASN A 171 -22.58 16.01 6.55
C ASN A 171 -22.82 17.43 7.05
N ALA A 172 -23.48 17.60 8.22
CA ALA A 172 -23.64 18.93 8.83
C ALA A 172 -22.29 19.59 9.12
N LYS A 173 -21.31 18.85 9.66
CA LYS A 173 -19.96 19.36 9.89
C LYS A 173 -19.24 19.72 8.58
N LEU A 174 -19.32 18.88 7.56
CA LEU A 174 -18.72 19.15 6.25
C LEU A 174 -19.35 20.39 5.59
N ASN A 175 -20.66 20.57 5.69
CA ASN A 175 -21.34 21.78 5.21
C ASN A 175 -20.86 23.03 5.97
N THR A 176 -20.75 23.00 7.30
CA THR A 176 -20.19 24.15 8.05
C THR A 176 -18.74 24.45 7.66
N GLN A 177 -17.93 23.44 7.37
CA GLN A 177 -16.55 23.63 6.90
C GLN A 177 -16.50 24.19 5.46
N LEU A 178 -17.45 23.80 4.61
CA LEU A 178 -17.62 24.37 3.27
C LEU A 178 -18.01 25.85 3.37
N GLU A 179 -19.06 26.18 4.12
CA GLU A 179 -19.52 27.56 4.36
C GLU A 179 -18.42 28.45 4.95
N GLU A 180 -17.63 27.95 5.92
CA GLU A 180 -16.46 28.65 6.46
C GLU A 180 -15.39 28.89 5.37
N SER A 181 -15.14 27.91 4.51
CA SER A 181 -14.14 28.02 3.44
C SER A 181 -14.58 28.95 2.29
N GLU A 182 -15.86 28.93 1.91
CA GLU A 182 -16.44 29.83 0.92
C GLU A 182 -16.44 31.28 1.42
N LYS A 183 -16.81 31.48 2.69
CA LYS A 183 -16.73 32.79 3.35
C LYS A 183 -15.30 33.32 3.44
N ALA A 184 -14.32 32.46 3.71
CA ALA A 184 -12.91 32.83 3.71
C ALA A 184 -12.41 33.19 2.29
N LEU A 185 -12.82 32.43 1.27
CA LEU A 185 -12.52 32.70 -0.13
C LEU A 185 -13.12 34.03 -0.59
N GLU A 186 -14.36 34.34 -0.19
CA GLU A 186 -15.02 35.59 -0.57
C GLU A 186 -14.41 36.81 0.14
N GLN A 187 -13.97 36.66 1.40
CA GLN A 187 -13.17 37.69 2.07
C GLN A 187 -11.81 37.93 1.41
N GLU A 188 -11.16 36.87 0.90
CA GLU A 188 -9.90 36.98 0.15
C GLU A 188 -10.11 37.64 -1.22
N ARG A 189 -11.22 37.34 -1.91
CA ARG A 189 -11.62 38.04 -3.15
C ARG A 189 -11.89 39.53 -2.91
N ALA A 190 -12.66 39.87 -1.88
CA ALA A 190 -12.96 41.25 -1.53
C ALA A 190 -11.67 42.06 -1.25
N LYS A 191 -10.73 41.50 -0.47
CA LYS A 191 -9.41 42.11 -0.23
C LYS A 191 -8.58 42.29 -1.49
N ARG A 192 -8.63 41.33 -2.42
CA ARG A 192 -7.93 41.45 -3.72
C ARG A 192 -8.47 42.60 -4.54
N VAL A 193 -9.80 42.72 -4.64
CA VAL A 193 -10.46 43.84 -5.33
C VAL A 193 -10.19 45.18 -4.64
N GLU A 194 -10.15 45.23 -3.31
CA GLU A 194 -9.77 46.44 -2.55
C GLU A 194 -8.31 46.85 -2.83
N VAL A 195 -7.38 45.89 -2.82
CA VAL A 195 -5.96 46.12 -3.13
C VAL A 195 -5.72 46.48 -4.60
N GLU A 196 -6.52 45.96 -5.52
CA GLU A 196 -6.52 46.31 -6.94
C GLU A 196 -7.04 47.75 -7.14
N GLN A 197 -8.18 48.11 -6.55
CA GLN A 197 -8.72 49.49 -6.58
C GLN A 197 -7.77 50.52 -5.97
N GLU A 198 -7.06 50.17 -4.90
CA GLU A 198 -6.07 51.01 -4.23
C GLU A 198 -4.71 51.07 -4.96
N GLN A 199 -4.47 50.17 -5.94
CA GLN A 199 -3.40 50.29 -6.93
C GLN A 199 -3.85 51.16 -8.11
N ASP A 200 -5.04 50.90 -8.67
CA ASP A 200 -5.68 51.69 -9.72
C ASP A 200 -5.78 53.18 -9.34
N ARG A 201 -6.15 53.48 -8.09
CA ARG A 201 -6.21 54.86 -7.57
C ARG A 201 -4.83 55.52 -7.61
N LYS A 202 -3.78 54.82 -7.18
CA LYS A 202 -2.40 55.34 -7.23
C LYS A 202 -1.88 55.49 -8.65
N ILE A 203 -2.23 54.57 -9.55
CA ILE A 203 -1.91 54.65 -10.97
C ILE A 203 -2.54 55.92 -11.55
N ARG A 204 -3.84 56.16 -11.35
CA ARG A 204 -4.52 57.39 -11.82
C ARG A 204 -3.99 58.67 -11.18
N GLU A 205 -3.62 58.64 -9.90
CA GLU A 205 -2.97 59.78 -9.22
C GLU A 205 -1.60 60.10 -9.85
N VAL A 206 -0.81 59.07 -10.19
CA VAL A 206 0.48 59.19 -10.87
C VAL A 206 0.30 59.62 -12.33
N GLU A 207 -0.58 58.99 -13.10
CA GLU A 207 -0.91 59.34 -14.48
C GLU A 207 -1.35 60.80 -14.59
N GLY A 208 -2.31 61.23 -13.76
CA GLY A 208 -2.72 62.63 -13.71
C GLY A 208 -1.62 63.59 -13.22
N SER A 209 -0.62 63.11 -12.47
CA SER A 209 0.57 63.93 -12.15
C SER A 209 1.50 64.10 -13.37
N TRP A 210 1.71 63.03 -14.13
CA TRP A 210 2.46 63.07 -15.39
C TRP A 210 1.75 63.87 -16.47
N GLU A 211 0.41 63.77 -16.59
CA GLU A 211 -0.39 64.57 -17.51
C GLU A 211 -0.23 66.07 -17.25
N ARG A 212 -0.31 66.49 -15.98
CA ARG A 212 -0.07 67.89 -15.57
C ARG A 212 1.36 68.34 -15.90
N VAL A 213 2.37 67.50 -15.64
CA VAL A 213 3.77 67.81 -15.97
C VAL A 213 3.99 67.86 -17.48
N LEU A 214 3.40 66.95 -18.25
CA LEU A 214 3.48 66.91 -19.71
C LEU A 214 2.87 68.20 -20.30
N LYS A 215 1.69 68.58 -19.82
CA LYS A 215 1.01 69.81 -20.20
C LYS A 215 1.80 71.06 -19.81
N GLU A 216 2.38 71.11 -18.62
CA GLU A 216 3.29 72.21 -18.22
C GLU A 216 4.50 72.29 -19.17
N LYS A 217 5.05 71.15 -19.63
CA LYS A 217 6.13 71.15 -20.64
C LYS A 217 5.64 71.59 -22.01
N GLU A 218 4.45 71.19 -22.44
CA GLU A 218 3.83 71.60 -23.71
C GLU A 218 3.56 73.12 -23.72
N GLU A 219 2.99 73.66 -22.65
CA GLU A 219 2.79 75.10 -22.43
C GLU A 219 4.15 75.85 -22.36
N ASN A 220 5.18 75.23 -21.77
CA ASN A 220 6.52 75.81 -21.73
C ASN A 220 7.24 75.80 -23.09
N TRP A 221 7.03 74.77 -23.92
CA TRP A 221 7.60 74.68 -25.26
C TRP A 221 6.89 75.60 -26.25
N THR A 222 5.56 75.64 -26.25
CA THR A 222 4.77 76.59 -27.07
C THR A 222 5.05 78.05 -26.68
N ALA A 223 5.24 78.34 -25.39
CA ALA A 223 5.68 79.67 -24.95
C ALA A 223 7.11 80.02 -25.44
N LYS A 224 8.03 79.05 -25.49
CA LYS A 224 9.38 79.25 -26.07
C LYS A 224 9.35 79.43 -27.57
N GLU A 225 8.53 78.65 -28.27
CA GLU A 225 8.31 78.73 -29.72
C GLU A 225 7.79 80.13 -30.09
N LYS A 226 6.72 80.58 -29.42
CA LYS A 226 6.20 81.95 -29.57
C LYS A 226 7.24 83.02 -29.23
N ALA A 227 8.03 82.84 -28.16
CA ALA A 227 9.10 83.78 -27.80
C ALA A 227 10.33 83.73 -28.73
N LEU A 228 10.44 82.74 -29.62
CA LEU A 228 11.41 82.68 -30.72
C LEU A 228 10.81 83.27 -32.00
N GLU A 229 9.52 83.04 -32.26
CA GLU A 229 8.75 83.65 -33.35
C GLU A 229 8.69 85.19 -33.19
N GLU A 230 8.34 85.70 -32.01
CA GLU A 230 8.37 87.14 -31.68
C GLU A 230 9.78 87.76 -31.86
N LYS A 231 10.85 86.99 -31.60
CA LYS A 231 12.23 87.41 -31.86
C LYS A 231 12.58 87.37 -33.34
N ALA A 232 12.09 86.39 -34.09
CA ALA A 232 12.29 86.30 -35.53
C ALA A 232 11.56 87.44 -36.25
N GLU A 233 10.29 87.73 -35.90
CA GLU A 233 9.60 88.92 -36.38
C GLU A 233 10.30 90.21 -35.95
N GLY A 234 10.83 90.27 -34.72
CA GLY A 234 11.60 91.42 -34.22
C GLY A 234 12.87 91.66 -35.03
N GLN A 235 13.60 90.59 -35.38
CA GLN A 235 14.74 90.64 -36.29
C GLN A 235 14.34 90.98 -37.72
N GLU A 236 13.18 90.52 -38.22
CA GLU A 236 12.68 90.91 -39.53
C GLU A 236 12.30 92.40 -39.57
N ARG A 237 11.61 92.92 -38.54
CA ARG A 237 11.31 94.35 -38.37
C ARG A 237 12.61 95.17 -38.36
N LEU A 238 13.59 94.77 -37.56
CA LEU A 238 14.90 95.43 -37.50
C LEU A 238 15.68 95.33 -38.82
N LEU A 239 15.59 94.22 -39.57
CA LEU A 239 16.17 94.10 -40.91
C LEU A 239 15.44 94.96 -41.95
N LYS A 240 14.12 95.16 -41.79
CA LYS A 240 13.30 96.02 -42.64
C LYS A 240 13.57 97.50 -42.35
N GLU A 241 13.74 97.86 -41.09
CA GLU A 241 14.20 99.18 -40.63
C GLU A 241 15.63 99.45 -41.07
N LEU A 242 16.56 98.49 -40.97
CA LEU A 242 17.93 98.63 -41.50
C LEU A 242 17.95 98.79 -43.02
N LYS A 243 17.08 98.08 -43.77
CA LYS A 243 16.93 98.29 -45.21
C LYS A 243 16.39 99.68 -45.53
N ALA A 244 15.37 100.15 -44.79
CA ALA A 244 14.83 101.49 -44.95
C ALA A 244 15.85 102.59 -44.58
N ASN A 245 16.59 102.41 -43.48
CA ASN A 245 17.65 103.32 -43.04
C ASN A 245 18.86 103.30 -43.98
N TYR A 246 19.21 102.15 -44.56
CA TYR A 246 20.22 102.07 -45.62
C TYR A 246 19.74 102.77 -46.89
N GLU A 247 18.47 102.62 -47.27
CA GLU A 247 17.89 103.34 -48.42
C GLU A 247 17.85 104.86 -48.16
N VAL A 248 17.47 105.30 -46.96
CA VAL A 248 17.48 106.72 -46.55
C VAL A 248 18.91 107.26 -46.48
N SER A 249 19.87 106.49 -45.94
CA SER A 249 21.28 106.88 -45.89
C SER A 249 21.91 106.93 -47.27
N GLN A 250 21.56 106.01 -48.17
CA GLN A 250 21.98 106.05 -49.58
C GLN A 250 21.32 107.22 -50.34
N ARG A 251 20.06 107.56 -50.04
CA ARG A 251 19.41 108.79 -50.55
C ARG A 251 20.11 110.04 -50.00
N LEU A 252 20.58 110.04 -48.76
CA LEU A 252 21.27 111.14 -48.10
C LEU A 252 22.70 111.31 -48.63
N GLU A 253 23.49 110.24 -48.73
CA GLU A 253 24.82 110.20 -49.35
C GLU A 253 24.78 110.70 -50.80
N ARG A 254 23.73 110.30 -51.54
CA ARG A 254 23.44 110.75 -52.91
C ARG A 254 22.83 112.16 -53.01
N SER A 255 22.63 112.84 -51.87
CA SER A 255 22.09 114.19 -51.73
C SER A 255 22.98 115.11 -50.87
N GLY A 256 24.14 114.63 -50.41
CA GLY A 256 24.92 115.21 -49.33
C GLY A 256 26.37 115.54 -49.72
N GLY A 257 26.56 116.08 -50.92
CA GLY A 257 27.83 116.71 -51.31
C GLY A 257 27.88 118.16 -50.80
N GLU A 258 29.02 118.55 -50.25
CA GLU A 258 29.39 119.95 -49.92
C GLU A 258 28.48 120.72 -48.94
N GLU A 259 28.61 120.42 -47.62
CA GLU A 259 28.75 121.42 -46.55
C GLU A 259 28.80 120.73 -45.17
N THR A 260 29.96 120.65 -44.50
CA THR A 260 30.04 120.26 -43.07
C THR A 260 31.39 120.51 -42.38
N GLN A 261 32.27 121.39 -42.90
CA GLN A 261 33.59 121.61 -42.29
C GLN A 261 33.52 122.16 -40.84
N ASP A 262 32.43 122.84 -40.49
CA ASP A 262 32.18 123.37 -39.13
C ASP A 262 31.72 122.28 -38.13
N MET A 263 31.15 121.17 -38.60
CA MET A 263 30.81 120.02 -37.75
C MET A 263 32.04 119.34 -37.14
N SER A 264 33.25 119.60 -37.64
CA SER A 264 34.49 119.06 -37.07
C SER A 264 34.73 119.55 -35.63
N ARG A 265 34.41 120.81 -35.32
CA ARG A 265 34.52 121.36 -33.96
C ARG A 265 33.43 120.85 -33.03
N GLY A 266 32.18 120.81 -33.51
CA GLY A 266 31.07 120.18 -32.80
C GLY A 266 31.37 118.72 -32.48
N SER A 267 31.87 117.97 -33.46
CA SER A 267 32.30 116.56 -33.35
C SER A 267 33.42 116.36 -32.34
N ALA A 268 34.42 117.25 -32.25
CA ALA A 268 35.45 117.16 -31.22
C ALA A 268 34.86 117.31 -29.80
N THR A 269 34.05 118.34 -29.56
CA THR A 269 33.39 118.53 -28.26
C THR A 269 32.34 117.46 -27.95
N GLN A 270 31.68 116.92 -28.98
CA GLN A 270 30.74 115.81 -28.84
C GLN A 270 31.48 114.51 -28.52
N ALA A 271 32.62 114.24 -29.15
CA ALA A 271 33.44 113.05 -28.85
C ALA A 271 34.03 113.13 -27.43
N GLU A 272 34.42 114.31 -26.93
CA GLU A 272 34.81 114.49 -25.53
C GLU A 272 33.62 114.26 -24.59
N LEU A 273 32.42 114.77 -24.92
CA LEU A 273 31.19 114.50 -24.17
C LEU A 273 30.76 113.02 -24.22
N ASP A 274 30.92 112.34 -25.35
CA ASP A 274 30.58 110.93 -25.54
C ASP A 274 31.57 110.02 -24.81
N ILE A 275 32.87 110.39 -24.77
CA ILE A 275 33.87 109.72 -23.94
C ILE A 275 33.49 109.87 -22.47
N VAL A 276 33.25 111.10 -21.99
CA VAL A 276 32.85 111.39 -20.60
C VAL A 276 31.53 110.70 -20.24
N ASN A 277 30.54 110.67 -21.14
CA ASN A 277 29.29 109.95 -20.92
C ASN A 277 29.51 108.44 -20.91
N SER A 278 30.38 107.89 -21.77
CA SER A 278 30.73 106.47 -21.71
C SER A 278 31.48 106.09 -20.42
N GLU A 279 32.26 107.02 -19.84
CA GLU A 279 32.91 106.83 -18.54
C GLU A 279 31.92 106.99 -17.38
N LEU A 280 30.95 107.90 -17.49
CA LEU A 280 29.81 108.02 -16.58
C LEU A 280 28.94 106.76 -16.59
N GLU A 281 28.66 106.18 -17.76
CA GLU A 281 27.93 104.92 -17.93
C GLU A 281 28.71 103.73 -17.36
N LYS A 282 30.03 103.65 -17.59
CA LYS A 282 30.92 102.64 -16.96
C LYS A 282 31.01 102.82 -15.44
N ALA A 283 30.95 104.06 -14.93
CA ALA A 283 30.91 104.34 -13.51
C ALA A 283 29.55 103.96 -12.89
N ASN A 284 28.44 104.34 -13.53
CA ASN A 284 27.08 104.03 -13.08
C ASN A 284 26.77 102.53 -13.12
N THR A 285 27.17 101.82 -14.19
CA THR A 285 27.04 100.35 -14.25
C THR A 285 27.87 99.68 -13.16
N ARG A 286 29.13 100.11 -12.95
CA ARG A 286 29.96 99.61 -11.85
C ARG A 286 29.39 99.94 -10.47
N LEU A 287 28.72 101.09 -10.32
CA LEU A 287 28.07 101.49 -9.08
C LEU A 287 26.83 100.64 -8.81
N ALA A 288 25.98 100.39 -9.81
CA ALA A 288 24.85 99.45 -9.72
C ALA A 288 25.31 98.00 -9.45
N ASP A 289 26.44 97.58 -10.02
CA ASP A 289 27.09 96.29 -9.72
C ASP A 289 27.59 96.20 -8.27
N LEU A 290 28.06 97.32 -7.71
CA LEU A 290 28.49 97.39 -6.32
C LEU A 290 27.30 97.51 -5.35
N GLU A 291 26.23 98.22 -5.72
CA GLU A 291 25.01 98.34 -4.93
C GLU A 291 24.23 97.02 -4.89
N SER A 292 24.06 96.34 -6.04
CA SER A 292 23.44 95.01 -6.09
C SER A 292 24.24 93.97 -5.29
N ARG A 293 25.58 94.03 -5.31
CA ARG A 293 26.42 93.20 -4.42
C ARG A 293 26.35 93.64 -2.96
N ASN A 294 26.19 94.93 -2.65
CA ASN A 294 26.00 95.40 -1.27
C ASN A 294 24.65 94.92 -0.71
N GLU A 295 23.60 94.97 -1.53
CA GLU A 295 22.27 94.50 -1.15
C GLU A 295 22.19 92.97 -1.11
N GLN A 296 22.84 92.25 -2.04
CA GLN A 296 23.01 90.80 -1.93
C GLN A 296 23.76 90.43 -0.64
N LEU A 297 24.87 91.10 -0.33
CA LEU A 297 25.61 90.87 0.92
C LEU A 297 24.78 91.26 2.15
N ARG A 298 23.89 92.25 2.09
CA ARG A 298 22.93 92.56 3.17
C ARG A 298 21.84 91.50 3.30
N VAL A 299 21.34 90.95 2.20
CA VAL A 299 20.37 89.84 2.22
C VAL A 299 21.02 88.57 2.75
N GLU A 300 22.26 88.26 2.34
CA GLU A 300 23.05 87.15 2.90
C GLU A 300 23.39 87.41 4.39
N LEU A 301 23.71 88.65 4.79
CA LEU A 301 23.90 89.01 6.19
C LEU A 301 22.60 88.93 6.99
N ALA A 302 21.45 89.29 6.42
CA ALA A 302 20.14 89.20 7.07
C ALA A 302 19.65 87.75 7.18
N GLN A 303 19.90 86.93 6.16
CA GLN A 303 19.64 85.49 6.21
C GLN A 303 20.56 84.80 7.23
N SER A 304 21.85 85.07 7.21
CA SER A 304 22.81 84.49 8.16
C SER A 304 22.63 85.02 9.59
N ALA A 305 22.30 86.30 9.80
CA ALA A 305 21.91 86.84 11.10
C ALA A 305 20.55 86.29 11.58
N GLY A 306 19.61 86.02 10.67
CA GLY A 306 18.36 85.31 10.96
C GLY A 306 18.62 83.88 11.46
N HIS A 307 19.55 83.16 10.82
CA HIS A 307 20.01 81.83 11.27
C HIS A 307 20.87 81.90 12.55
N ALA A 308 21.63 82.99 12.76
CA ALA A 308 22.41 83.18 13.98
C ALA A 308 21.53 83.49 15.19
N ASN A 309 20.51 84.34 15.04
CA ASN A 309 19.58 84.68 16.12
C ASN A 309 18.62 83.54 16.49
N SER A 310 18.34 82.60 15.57
CA SER A 310 17.65 81.35 15.91
C SER A 310 18.60 80.34 16.59
N SER A 311 19.85 80.23 16.12
CA SER A 311 20.89 79.37 16.69
C SER A 311 21.37 79.82 18.09
N ALA A 312 21.34 81.12 18.39
CA ALA A 312 21.78 81.71 19.66
C ALA A 312 20.97 81.27 20.89
N LYS A 313 19.85 80.56 20.71
CA LYS A 313 19.09 79.94 21.79
C LYS A 313 19.28 78.43 21.74
N SER A 314 20.25 77.93 22.51
CA SER A 314 20.61 76.51 22.56
C SER A 314 19.50 75.65 23.19
N THR A 315 18.49 75.29 22.39
CA THR A 315 17.72 74.06 22.62
C THR A 315 18.69 72.89 22.62
N ALA A 316 18.55 71.95 23.57
CA ALA A 316 19.31 70.71 23.49
C ALA A 316 18.97 70.01 22.17
N VAL A 317 19.90 69.25 21.58
CA VAL A 317 19.61 68.46 20.36
C VAL A 317 18.48 67.45 20.63
N GLU A 318 18.27 67.08 21.89
CA GLU A 318 17.16 66.24 22.37
C GLU A 318 15.79 66.93 22.29
N ASP A 319 15.74 68.27 22.34
CA ASP A 319 14.53 69.11 22.26
C ASP A 319 14.23 69.61 20.83
N ASP A 320 15.13 69.40 19.87
CA ASP A 320 14.90 69.77 18.47
C ASP A 320 13.67 69.01 17.92
N PRO A 321 12.62 69.70 17.43
CA PRO A 321 11.43 69.04 16.87
C PRO A 321 11.75 68.14 15.67
N ALA A 322 12.83 68.40 14.91
CA ALA A 322 13.29 67.49 13.86
C ALA A 322 13.89 66.21 14.44
N TYR A 323 14.78 66.30 15.44
CA TYR A 323 15.32 65.15 16.17
C TYR A 323 14.23 64.32 16.87
N MET A 324 13.29 64.95 17.56
CA MET A 324 12.18 64.26 18.23
C MET A 324 11.20 63.60 17.25
N ARG A 325 10.96 64.22 16.08
CA ARG A 325 10.27 63.56 14.96
C ARG A 325 11.05 62.33 14.50
N LEU A 326 12.34 62.47 14.21
CA LEU A 326 13.20 61.37 13.73
C LEU A 326 13.26 60.22 14.75
N ARG A 327 13.26 60.52 16.05
CA ARG A 327 13.22 59.55 17.15
C ARG A 327 11.89 58.80 17.21
N SER A 328 10.75 59.50 17.10
CA SER A 328 9.43 58.85 17.08
C SER A 328 9.20 58.04 15.79
N GLU A 329 9.75 58.48 14.66
CA GLU A 329 9.76 57.76 13.39
C GLU A 329 10.61 56.50 13.47
N ASN A 330 11.84 56.56 14.01
CA ASN A 330 12.67 55.37 14.27
C ASN A 330 11.99 54.40 15.25
N GLN A 331 11.31 54.89 16.30
CA GLN A 331 10.57 54.02 17.21
C GLN A 331 9.35 53.36 16.55
N SER A 332 8.69 54.05 15.61
CA SER A 332 7.60 53.51 14.78
C SER A 332 8.12 52.47 13.79
N LEU A 333 9.25 52.74 13.14
CA LEU A 333 9.92 51.82 12.21
C LEU A 333 10.43 50.55 12.93
N LEU A 334 11.02 50.69 14.12
CA LEU A 334 11.40 49.55 14.96
C LEU A 334 10.19 48.68 15.32
N ARG A 335 9.08 49.28 15.77
CA ARG A 335 7.83 48.54 16.05
C ARG A 335 7.30 47.82 14.82
N LYS A 336 7.25 48.47 13.65
CA LYS A 336 6.84 47.86 12.37
C LYS A 336 7.77 46.71 11.94
N LEU A 337 9.06 46.84 12.22
CA LEU A 337 10.07 45.84 11.91
C LEU A 337 9.98 44.62 12.84
N ASP A 338 9.64 44.83 14.12
CA ASP A 338 9.42 43.75 15.09
C ASP A 338 8.05 43.06 14.90
N THR A 339 6.99 43.77 14.49
CA THR A 339 5.75 43.11 14.05
C THR A 339 6.00 42.29 12.78
N ALA A 340 6.64 42.87 11.75
CA ALA A 340 6.95 42.13 10.51
C ALA A 340 7.88 40.91 10.74
N ARG A 341 8.72 40.92 11.79
CA ARG A 341 9.45 39.72 12.24
C ARG A 341 8.52 38.69 12.88
N TYR A 342 7.68 39.10 13.83
CA TYR A 342 6.72 38.22 14.48
C TYR A 342 5.75 37.56 13.49
N ASP A 343 5.18 38.36 12.58
CA ASP A 343 4.27 37.90 11.54
C ASP A 343 4.96 36.85 10.67
N LYS A 344 6.17 37.13 10.17
CA LYS A 344 6.99 36.20 9.40
C LYS A 344 7.35 34.91 10.16
N ASP A 345 7.70 34.99 11.43
CA ASP A 345 8.00 33.79 12.24
C ASP A 345 6.72 32.99 12.54
N SER A 346 5.56 33.64 12.63
CA SER A 346 4.25 32.97 12.74
C SER A 346 3.85 32.27 11.43
N GLU A 347 4.07 32.90 10.27
CA GLU A 347 3.88 32.29 8.94
C GLU A 347 4.82 31.09 8.77
N LYS A 348 6.11 31.25 9.12
CA LYS A 348 7.10 30.18 9.10
C LYS A 348 6.69 29.00 9.99
N SER A 349 6.20 29.26 11.20
CA SER A 349 5.68 28.23 12.10
C SER A 349 4.44 27.53 11.54
N SER A 350 3.53 28.29 10.91
CA SER A 350 2.35 27.75 10.21
C SER A 350 2.74 26.85 9.03
N ILE A 351 3.74 27.26 8.24
CA ILE A 351 4.30 26.48 7.13
C ILE A 351 5.03 25.23 7.64
N GLU A 352 5.86 25.32 8.67
CA GLU A 352 6.51 24.17 9.30
C GLU A 352 5.50 23.19 9.90
N SER A 353 4.39 23.68 10.47
CA SER A 353 3.29 22.86 10.97
C SER A 353 2.57 22.11 9.84
N LYS A 354 2.22 22.82 8.75
CA LYS A 354 1.61 22.23 7.53
C LYS A 354 2.54 21.20 6.88
N LEU A 355 3.83 21.50 6.78
CA LEU A 355 4.85 20.58 6.27
C LEU A 355 4.93 19.31 7.13
N ARG A 356 5.05 19.44 8.46
CA ARG A 356 5.01 18.32 9.41
C ARG A 356 3.66 17.56 9.40
N GLY A 357 2.59 18.16 8.87
CA GLY A 357 1.31 17.49 8.58
C GLY A 357 1.43 16.61 7.34
N LEU A 358 1.76 17.21 6.20
CA LEU A 358 1.93 16.53 4.90
C LEU A 358 3.00 15.43 4.96
N GLU A 359 4.09 15.62 5.70
CA GLU A 359 5.13 14.58 5.90
C GLU A 359 4.57 13.33 6.61
N ARG A 360 3.62 13.49 7.54
CA ARG A 360 2.96 12.36 8.22
C ARG A 360 1.97 11.65 7.28
N GLU A 361 1.20 12.42 6.52
CA GLU A 361 0.25 11.90 5.52
C GLU A 361 0.98 11.12 4.40
N ILE A 362 2.08 11.68 3.89
CA ILE A 362 2.98 11.00 2.95
C ILE A 362 3.58 9.73 3.59
N SER A 363 3.80 9.71 4.91
CA SER A 363 4.28 8.51 5.61
C SER A 363 3.19 7.45 5.82
N SER A 364 1.93 7.82 6.06
CA SER A 364 0.83 6.86 6.13
C SER A 364 0.49 6.30 4.75
N LEU A 365 0.35 7.16 3.73
CA LEU A 365 0.09 6.73 2.35
C LEU A 365 1.20 5.80 1.80
N LYS A 366 2.46 5.98 2.22
CA LYS A 366 3.55 5.03 1.92
C LYS A 366 3.37 3.69 2.64
N ALA A 367 3.00 3.70 3.92
CA ALA A 367 2.72 2.47 4.67
C ALA A 367 1.50 1.71 4.09
N ASP A 368 0.45 2.42 3.68
CA ASP A 368 -0.74 1.84 3.05
C ASP A 368 -0.42 1.27 1.67
N ARG A 369 0.36 2.00 0.85
CA ARG A 369 0.91 1.50 -0.41
C ARG A 369 1.73 0.21 -0.19
N ASP A 370 2.62 0.20 0.79
CA ASP A 370 3.50 -0.95 1.05
C ASP A 370 2.70 -2.15 1.59
N ALA A 371 1.65 -1.89 2.39
CA ALA A 371 0.70 -2.91 2.83
C ALA A 371 -0.16 -3.46 1.67
N LEU A 372 -0.60 -2.61 0.74
CA LEU A 372 -1.32 -3.03 -0.47
C LEU A 372 -0.40 -3.83 -1.41
N GLN A 373 0.84 -3.37 -1.63
CA GLN A 373 1.83 -4.10 -2.42
C GLN A 373 2.14 -5.47 -1.81
N ALA A 374 2.20 -5.57 -0.47
CA ALA A 374 2.34 -6.85 0.23
C ALA A 374 1.09 -7.76 0.11
N ARG A 375 -0.12 -7.20 -0.04
CA ARG A 375 -1.33 -8.01 -0.38
C ARG A 375 -1.29 -8.50 -1.83
N VAL A 376 -0.90 -7.64 -2.77
CA VAL A 376 -0.76 -8.02 -4.19
C VAL A 376 0.32 -9.11 -4.36
N GLN A 377 1.45 -9.02 -3.66
CA GLN A 377 2.47 -10.08 -3.68
C GLN A 377 1.98 -11.41 -3.06
N LYS A 378 1.03 -11.38 -2.11
CA LYS A 378 0.35 -12.57 -1.57
C LYS A 378 -0.71 -13.17 -2.49
N TRP A 379 -1.00 -12.54 -3.64
CA TRP A 379 -1.92 -13.03 -4.67
C TRP A 379 -1.21 -13.21 -6.02
N ASN A 380 0.12 -13.09 -6.07
CA ASN A 380 0.93 -13.31 -7.27
C ASN A 380 0.99 -14.78 -7.69
N ASP A 381 0.60 -15.68 -6.80
CA ASP A 381 0.33 -17.10 -7.01
C ASP A 381 -1.05 -17.36 -7.64
N TYR A 382 -1.96 -16.38 -7.74
CA TYR A 382 -3.29 -16.60 -8.32
C TYR A 382 -3.25 -17.11 -9.76
N ASP A 383 -2.33 -16.60 -10.59
CA ASP A 383 -2.14 -17.11 -11.96
C ASP A 383 -1.41 -18.48 -11.99
N GLU A 384 -0.74 -18.88 -10.91
CA GLU A 384 -0.19 -20.24 -10.73
C GLU A 384 -1.30 -21.22 -10.37
N VAL A 385 -2.04 -20.93 -9.29
CA VAL A 385 -3.21 -21.72 -8.84
C VAL A 385 -4.28 -21.80 -9.92
N LYS A 386 -4.48 -20.74 -10.72
CA LYS A 386 -5.36 -20.77 -11.88
C LYS A 386 -4.83 -21.67 -13.00
N ARG A 387 -3.52 -21.64 -13.32
CA ARG A 387 -2.92 -22.57 -14.29
C ARG A 387 -2.98 -24.02 -13.80
N GLU A 388 -2.76 -24.26 -12.51
CA GLU A 388 -2.90 -25.58 -11.90
C GLU A 388 -4.34 -26.06 -11.92
N ARG A 389 -5.32 -25.21 -11.56
CA ARG A 389 -6.76 -25.51 -11.68
C ARG A 389 -7.18 -25.76 -13.13
N ASP A 390 -6.70 -24.96 -14.08
CA ASP A 390 -7.05 -25.11 -15.49
C ASP A 390 -6.37 -26.35 -16.10
N MET A 391 -5.19 -26.73 -15.61
CA MET A 391 -4.54 -28.01 -15.91
C MET A 391 -5.30 -29.19 -15.28
N LEU A 392 -5.70 -29.09 -14.02
CA LEU A 392 -6.50 -30.10 -13.32
C LEU A 392 -7.84 -30.29 -14.02
N ARG A 393 -8.56 -29.22 -14.38
CA ARG A 393 -9.77 -29.28 -15.20
C ARG A 393 -9.48 -29.90 -16.56
N THR A 394 -8.38 -29.54 -17.23
CA THR A 394 -8.01 -30.17 -18.50
C THR A 394 -7.75 -31.67 -18.33
N ILE A 395 -7.13 -32.11 -17.23
CA ILE A 395 -6.87 -33.54 -16.97
C ILE A 395 -8.15 -34.28 -16.57
N GLU A 396 -8.96 -33.72 -15.66
CA GLU A 396 -10.22 -34.26 -15.15
C GLU A 396 -11.27 -34.43 -16.26
N PHE A 397 -11.38 -33.46 -17.15
CA PHE A 397 -12.29 -33.54 -18.29
C PHE A 397 -11.67 -34.32 -19.46
N SER A 398 -10.39 -34.13 -19.82
CA SER A 398 -9.75 -34.91 -20.91
C SER A 398 -9.34 -36.34 -20.53
N THR A 399 -9.53 -36.79 -19.29
CA THR A 399 -9.48 -38.22 -18.91
C THR A 399 -10.87 -38.86 -18.91
N THR A 400 -11.91 -38.06 -19.14
CA THR A 400 -13.32 -38.48 -19.15
C THR A 400 -13.89 -38.41 -20.58
N ASP A 401 -13.52 -37.40 -21.37
CA ASP A 401 -13.89 -37.21 -22.79
C ASP A 401 -13.40 -38.34 -23.75
N ASP A 402 -12.47 -39.20 -23.33
CA ASP A 402 -12.10 -40.40 -24.12
C ASP A 402 -13.22 -41.48 -24.08
N THR A 403 -14.30 -41.26 -23.32
CA THR A 403 -15.50 -42.11 -23.30
C THR A 403 -16.81 -41.30 -23.34
N GLU A 404 -17.59 -41.53 -24.38
CA GLU A 404 -18.92 -40.94 -24.68
C GLU A 404 -18.91 -39.49 -25.20
N ALA A 405 -19.88 -39.18 -26.05
CA ALA A 405 -19.90 -37.97 -26.88
C ALA A 405 -21.19 -37.16 -26.66
N GLY A 406 -21.11 -35.84 -26.83
CA GLY A 406 -22.30 -35.02 -27.08
C GLY A 406 -22.32 -33.65 -26.39
N ASP A 407 -22.02 -32.62 -27.20
CA ASP A 407 -22.71 -31.33 -27.26
C ASP A 407 -22.72 -30.28 -26.11
N GLU A 408 -22.82 -29.03 -26.60
CA GLU A 408 -23.36 -27.80 -26.01
C GLU A 408 -22.68 -27.04 -24.83
N GLU A 409 -21.96 -25.99 -25.23
CA GLU A 409 -22.32 -24.58 -24.92
C GLU A 409 -22.53 -24.20 -23.44
N LEU A 410 -21.45 -24.06 -22.67
CA LEU A 410 -21.46 -23.20 -21.48
C LEU A 410 -20.09 -22.57 -21.15
N GLN A 411 -19.88 -21.33 -21.61
CA GLN A 411 -19.90 -20.15 -20.74
C GLN A 411 -19.17 -18.94 -21.37
N LYS A 412 -19.92 -18.16 -22.15
CA LYS A 412 -19.53 -16.83 -22.62
C LYS A 412 -19.48 -15.82 -21.45
N GLN A 413 -18.70 -14.75 -21.63
CA GLN A 413 -18.69 -13.53 -20.80
C GLN A 413 -18.24 -13.66 -19.33
N ILE A 414 -16.95 -13.37 -19.07
CA ILE A 414 -16.60 -12.24 -18.18
C ILE A 414 -15.58 -11.35 -18.91
N ASN A 415 -15.86 -10.04 -18.88
CA ASN A 415 -15.15 -8.88 -19.41
C ASN A 415 -13.66 -9.03 -19.79
N GLY A 416 -13.30 -8.51 -20.97
CA GLY A 416 -11.92 -8.46 -21.44
C GLY A 416 -11.13 -7.22 -20.97
N ILE A 417 -9.81 -7.36 -20.99
CA ILE A 417 -8.84 -6.27 -21.18
C ILE A 417 -8.09 -6.59 -22.48
N ALA A 418 -7.72 -5.55 -23.23
CA ALA A 418 -7.11 -5.69 -24.54
C ALA A 418 -5.59 -5.99 -24.49
N ASP A 419 -5.08 -6.43 -25.64
CA ASP A 419 -3.67 -6.41 -26.07
C ASP A 419 -2.67 -7.41 -25.47
N SER A 420 -2.59 -8.60 -26.08
CA SER A 420 -1.34 -9.36 -26.21
C SER A 420 -1.37 -10.37 -27.39
N THR A 421 -2.01 -10.00 -28.50
CA THR A 421 -2.24 -10.91 -29.64
C THR A 421 -1.00 -11.05 -30.52
N THR A 422 -0.13 -12.03 -30.24
CA THR A 422 0.83 -12.62 -31.23
C THR A 422 1.66 -13.83 -30.78
N LYS A 423 1.60 -14.30 -29.52
CA LYS A 423 2.52 -15.37 -29.02
C LYS A 423 1.90 -16.73 -28.64
N ASN A 424 0.59 -16.84 -28.59
CA ASN A 424 -0.04 -18.08 -28.09
C ASN A 424 -0.12 -19.21 -29.14
N GLY A 425 0.04 -18.88 -30.43
CA GLY A 425 0.12 -19.88 -31.51
C GLY A 425 1.36 -20.77 -31.40
N GLU A 426 2.54 -20.15 -31.29
CA GLU A 426 3.82 -20.85 -31.10
C GLU A 426 3.79 -21.74 -29.85
N SER A 427 3.17 -21.27 -28.75
CA SER A 427 3.03 -22.06 -27.52
C SER A 427 2.17 -23.31 -27.71
N LEU A 428 1.02 -23.20 -28.38
CA LEU A 428 0.14 -24.35 -28.63
C LEU A 428 0.77 -25.34 -29.61
N GLU A 429 1.37 -24.87 -30.70
CA GLU A 429 2.05 -25.70 -31.68
C GLU A 429 3.27 -26.40 -31.05
N GLN A 430 4.08 -25.69 -30.27
CA GLN A 430 5.22 -26.26 -29.54
C GLN A 430 4.77 -27.28 -28.48
N LEU A 431 3.66 -27.04 -27.77
CA LEU A 431 3.12 -27.98 -26.81
C LEU A 431 2.59 -29.25 -27.51
N LEU A 432 1.86 -29.11 -28.62
CA LEU A 432 1.39 -30.23 -29.45
C LEU A 432 2.55 -31.02 -30.05
N LEU A 433 3.59 -30.36 -30.57
CA LEU A 433 4.83 -30.99 -31.03
C LEU A 433 5.54 -31.72 -29.89
N SER A 434 5.59 -31.14 -28.68
CA SER A 434 6.19 -31.79 -27.52
C SER A 434 5.38 -33.02 -27.06
N ARG A 435 4.05 -32.95 -27.08
CA ARG A 435 3.14 -34.06 -26.74
C ARG A 435 3.18 -35.15 -27.81
N ASN A 436 3.21 -34.81 -29.09
CA ASN A 436 3.37 -35.76 -30.19
C ASN A 436 4.74 -36.47 -30.15
N LYS A 437 5.81 -35.73 -29.86
CA LYS A 437 7.15 -36.30 -29.66
C LYS A 437 7.21 -37.17 -28.40
N LYS A 438 6.57 -36.77 -27.30
CA LYS A 438 6.48 -37.61 -26.10
C LYS A 438 5.69 -38.89 -26.38
N LEU A 439 4.48 -38.79 -26.94
CA LEU A 439 3.68 -39.94 -27.34
C LEU A 439 4.44 -40.88 -28.30
N SER A 440 5.26 -40.33 -29.21
CA SER A 440 6.14 -41.12 -30.08
C SER A 440 7.23 -41.86 -29.29
N ASN A 441 7.88 -41.19 -28.33
CA ASN A 441 8.85 -41.81 -27.43
C ASN A 441 8.19 -42.90 -26.56
N ASP A 442 7.12 -42.57 -25.85
CA ASP A 442 6.36 -43.46 -24.97
C ASP A 442 5.86 -44.70 -25.76
N LEU A 443 5.43 -44.51 -27.02
CA LEU A 443 5.03 -45.59 -27.93
C LEU A 443 6.22 -46.43 -28.43
N THR A 444 7.42 -45.86 -28.59
CA THR A 444 8.64 -46.66 -28.83
C THR A 444 9.10 -47.41 -27.58
N GLU A 445 8.97 -46.83 -26.38
CA GLU A 445 9.31 -47.48 -25.12
C GLU A 445 8.36 -48.66 -24.86
N LEU A 446 7.05 -48.47 -25.03
CA LEU A 446 6.05 -49.54 -24.95
C LEU A 446 6.30 -50.66 -25.97
N ARG A 447 6.73 -50.33 -27.20
CA ARG A 447 7.14 -51.35 -28.20
C ARG A 447 8.41 -52.11 -27.78
N VAL A 448 9.39 -51.43 -27.18
CA VAL A 448 10.60 -52.07 -26.67
C VAL A 448 10.27 -52.96 -25.47
N SER A 449 9.46 -52.50 -24.51
CA SER A 449 9.05 -53.30 -23.35
C SER A 449 8.14 -54.46 -23.74
N GLN A 450 7.28 -54.29 -24.76
CA GLN A 450 6.49 -55.39 -25.32
C GLN A 450 7.39 -56.46 -25.96
N ASN A 451 8.39 -56.05 -26.76
CA ASN A 451 9.35 -56.98 -27.34
C ASN A 451 10.22 -57.67 -26.27
N GLU A 452 10.66 -56.95 -25.24
CA GLU A 452 11.42 -57.53 -24.13
C GLU A 452 10.55 -58.50 -23.30
N LEU A 453 9.28 -58.18 -23.08
CA LEU A 453 8.34 -59.07 -22.39
C LEU A 453 8.04 -60.33 -23.23
N HIS A 454 7.94 -60.21 -24.56
CA HIS A 454 7.87 -61.37 -25.45
C HIS A 454 9.14 -62.21 -25.39
N GLN A 455 10.34 -61.62 -25.44
CA GLN A 455 11.60 -62.36 -25.30
C GLN A 455 11.73 -63.07 -23.95
N ARG A 456 11.31 -62.41 -22.85
CA ARG A 456 11.24 -63.03 -21.52
C ARG A 456 10.21 -64.15 -21.45
N PHE A 457 9.08 -64.04 -22.17
CA PHE A 457 8.08 -65.11 -22.26
C PHE A 457 8.60 -66.31 -23.07
N GLU A 458 9.24 -66.07 -24.21
CA GLU A 458 9.90 -67.11 -25.03
C GLU A 458 11.00 -67.82 -24.22
N GLN A 459 11.84 -67.07 -23.50
CA GLN A 459 12.86 -67.64 -22.62
C GLN A 459 12.24 -68.46 -21.48
N LEU A 460 11.20 -67.97 -20.80
CA LEU A 460 10.52 -68.75 -19.74
C LEU A 460 9.83 -70.00 -20.30
N GLN A 461 9.37 -69.97 -21.55
CA GLN A 461 8.83 -71.15 -22.24
C GLN A 461 9.94 -72.15 -22.61
N GLU A 462 11.13 -71.69 -23.01
CA GLU A 462 12.31 -72.53 -23.22
C GLU A 462 12.81 -73.15 -21.89
N ASP A 463 12.96 -72.35 -20.83
CA ASP A 463 13.32 -72.79 -19.48
C ASP A 463 12.31 -73.83 -18.93
N LEU A 464 11.01 -73.62 -19.13
CA LEU A 464 9.97 -74.58 -18.75
C LEU A 464 10.04 -75.86 -19.61
N SER A 465 10.40 -75.77 -20.88
CA SER A 465 10.57 -76.95 -21.75
C SER A 465 11.80 -77.78 -21.36
N THR A 466 12.91 -77.12 -21.03
CA THR A 466 14.17 -77.79 -20.60
C THR A 466 14.04 -78.37 -19.20
N ALA A 467 13.40 -77.67 -18.27
CA ALA A 467 13.07 -78.19 -16.94
C ALA A 467 12.12 -79.41 -17.00
N ASN A 468 11.12 -79.40 -17.89
CA ASN A 468 10.27 -80.57 -18.12
C ASN A 468 11.03 -81.75 -18.74
N MET A 469 11.91 -81.49 -19.71
CA MET A 469 12.78 -82.52 -20.29
C MET A 469 13.72 -83.13 -19.23
N ASP A 470 14.29 -82.31 -18.34
CA ASP A 470 15.19 -82.78 -17.28
C ASP A 470 14.44 -83.46 -16.13
N LEU A 471 13.21 -83.04 -15.84
CA LEU A 471 12.29 -83.78 -14.98
C LEU A 471 11.95 -85.15 -15.58
N GLU A 472 11.68 -85.24 -16.89
CA GLU A 472 11.40 -86.51 -17.56
C GLU A 472 12.63 -87.44 -17.57
N LYS A 473 13.84 -86.90 -17.79
CA LYS A 473 15.11 -87.64 -17.62
C LYS A 473 15.27 -88.14 -16.17
N SER A 474 14.99 -87.29 -15.19
CA SER A 474 15.08 -87.62 -13.76
C SER A 474 14.06 -88.69 -13.35
N GLN A 475 12.82 -88.61 -13.86
CA GLN A 475 11.79 -89.63 -13.65
C GLN A 475 12.17 -90.97 -14.30
N LYS A 476 12.69 -90.96 -15.54
CA LYS A 476 13.21 -92.17 -16.20
C LYS A 476 14.37 -92.79 -15.42
N LEU A 477 15.29 -91.96 -14.92
CA LEU A 477 16.44 -92.40 -14.14
C LEU A 477 16.01 -92.96 -12.78
N ASN A 478 15.11 -92.30 -12.06
CA ASN A 478 14.52 -92.81 -10.83
C ASN A 478 13.76 -94.12 -11.07
N ALA A 479 12.95 -94.23 -12.14
CA ALA A 479 12.28 -95.49 -12.48
C ALA A 479 13.29 -96.63 -12.77
N THR A 480 14.44 -96.34 -13.38
CA THR A 480 15.52 -97.35 -13.50
C THR A 480 16.17 -97.68 -12.17
N LEU A 481 16.44 -96.69 -11.29
CA LEU A 481 16.98 -96.92 -9.95
C LEU A 481 16.01 -97.68 -9.05
N GLU A 482 14.71 -97.42 -9.12
CA GLU A 482 13.66 -98.15 -8.41
C GLU A 482 13.56 -99.59 -8.92
N ASN A 483 13.66 -99.81 -10.24
CA ASN A 483 13.65 -101.15 -10.82
C ASN A 483 14.93 -101.95 -10.45
N ASP A 484 16.09 -101.30 -10.39
CA ASP A 484 17.36 -101.91 -9.97
C ASP A 484 17.46 -102.09 -8.45
N LEU A 485 16.87 -101.19 -7.65
CA LEU A 485 16.67 -101.40 -6.21
C LEU A 485 15.66 -102.51 -5.94
N GLN A 486 14.62 -102.67 -6.76
CA GLN A 486 13.68 -103.79 -6.65
C GLN A 486 14.38 -105.13 -6.95
N LYS A 487 15.23 -105.19 -7.98
CA LYS A 487 16.10 -106.36 -8.24
C LYS A 487 17.06 -106.59 -7.06
N ALA A 488 17.76 -105.56 -6.60
CA ALA A 488 18.71 -105.66 -5.49
C ALA A 488 18.01 -106.10 -4.19
N GLN A 489 16.78 -105.65 -3.93
CA GLN A 489 15.99 -106.03 -2.76
C GLN A 489 15.38 -107.44 -2.91
N GLN A 490 15.03 -107.89 -4.12
CA GLN A 490 14.68 -109.30 -4.37
C GLN A 490 15.90 -110.23 -4.18
N HIS A 491 17.07 -109.83 -4.67
CA HIS A 491 18.32 -110.55 -4.39
C HIS A 491 18.68 -110.52 -2.89
N ALA A 492 18.44 -109.41 -2.19
CA ALA A 492 18.68 -109.30 -0.74
C ALA A 492 17.65 -110.09 0.08
N SER A 493 16.36 -110.08 -0.25
CA SER A 493 15.35 -110.88 0.47
C SER A 493 15.64 -112.38 0.33
N ASN A 494 16.07 -112.81 -0.86
CA ASN A 494 16.52 -114.19 -1.11
C ASN A 494 17.87 -114.51 -0.45
N ALA A 495 18.62 -113.52 0.04
CA ALA A 495 19.85 -113.71 0.82
C ALA A 495 19.60 -113.66 2.35
N PHE A 496 18.55 -112.98 2.81
CA PHE A 496 18.28 -112.75 4.24
C PHE A 496 17.54 -113.87 4.96
N GLU A 497 17.15 -114.96 4.29
CA GLU A 497 16.69 -116.19 4.97
C GLU A 497 17.84 -116.97 5.65
N ASN A 498 19.11 -116.58 5.46
CA ASN A 498 20.25 -117.23 6.10
C ASN A 498 21.27 -116.25 6.71
N MET A 499 21.69 -116.58 7.94
CA MET A 499 22.81 -116.01 8.71
C MET A 499 22.59 -114.64 9.38
N SER A 500 23.35 -114.38 10.44
CA SER A 500 23.13 -113.28 11.39
C SER A 500 24.45 -112.69 11.90
N VAL A 501 24.33 -111.52 12.57
CA VAL A 501 25.29 -110.94 13.54
C VAL A 501 26.59 -110.29 13.01
N ALA A 502 26.88 -109.12 13.60
CA ALA A 502 28.13 -108.36 13.63
C ALA A 502 28.62 -107.68 12.33
N GLY A 503 29.49 -106.68 12.50
CA GLY A 503 30.27 -106.05 11.41
C GLY A 503 29.98 -104.58 11.14
N THR A 504 30.63 -103.68 11.88
CA THR A 504 30.91 -102.31 11.40
C THR A 504 32.07 -102.32 10.37
N TRP A 505 32.52 -101.14 9.93
CA TRP A 505 33.56 -100.85 8.92
C TRP A 505 33.06 -100.81 7.45
N THR A 506 33.10 -99.77 6.61
CA THR A 506 33.42 -98.30 6.60
C THR A 506 34.30 -97.99 5.37
N SER A 507 34.19 -96.76 4.82
CA SER A 507 35.17 -96.09 3.93
C SER A 507 35.27 -96.67 2.50
N ARG A 508 35.45 -95.91 1.40
CA ARG A 508 36.45 -94.87 1.04
C ARG A 508 35.91 -93.98 -0.12
N HIS A 509 36.45 -92.84 -0.56
CA HIS A 509 37.71 -92.08 -0.29
C HIS A 509 37.48 -90.52 -0.49
N PRO A 510 38.49 -89.60 -0.53
CA PRO A 510 38.31 -88.17 -0.17
C PRO A 510 38.38 -87.18 -1.38
N ALA A 511 38.34 -85.84 -1.24
CA ALA A 511 39.51 -85.00 -0.90
C ALA A 511 39.20 -83.51 -0.55
N LYS A 512 40.24 -82.86 0.03
CA LYS A 512 40.43 -81.45 0.44
C LYS A 512 40.00 -80.42 -0.64
N SER A 513 39.57 -79.19 -0.31
CA SER A 513 40.43 -78.03 0.07
C SER A 513 39.58 -76.74 0.15
N ALA A 514 39.86 -75.64 0.89
CA ALA A 514 40.59 -75.38 2.13
C ALA A 514 40.32 -73.91 2.60
N TYR A 515 40.45 -73.62 3.92
CA TYR A 515 40.40 -72.28 4.56
C TYR A 515 39.07 -71.48 4.41
N GLY A 516 38.63 -70.63 5.33
CA GLY A 516 39.26 -70.06 6.54
C GLY A 516 39.15 -68.52 6.52
N SER A 517 37.98 -67.92 6.76
CA SER A 517 37.37 -67.61 8.06
C SER A 517 37.64 -66.18 8.58
N THR A 518 36.55 -65.41 8.79
CA THR A 518 36.32 -64.39 9.84
C THR A 518 37.03 -63.01 9.89
N ARG A 519 36.17 -61.96 9.88
CA ARG A 519 36.06 -60.82 10.84
C ARG A 519 36.91 -59.51 10.73
N ARG A 520 36.18 -58.42 10.41
CA ARG A 520 35.86 -57.23 11.26
C ARG A 520 36.88 -56.08 11.42
N GLY A 521 36.44 -54.87 11.02
CA GLY A 521 37.01 -53.54 11.36
C GLY A 521 37.97 -52.99 10.28
N GLY A 522 38.14 -51.66 10.08
CA GLY A 522 37.46 -50.49 10.64
C GLY A 522 38.38 -49.24 10.57
N GLY A 523 37.84 -48.02 10.37
CA GLY A 523 38.63 -46.78 10.55
C GLY A 523 38.53 -45.68 9.47
N THR A 524 38.25 -44.49 9.97
CA THR A 524 38.39 -43.11 9.46
C THR A 524 39.51 -42.76 8.45
N SER A 525 39.27 -41.68 7.68
CA SER A 525 40.27 -40.83 6.96
C SER A 525 41.16 -40.03 7.97
N PRO A 526 42.26 -39.30 7.61
CA PRO A 526 42.32 -38.26 6.56
C PRO A 526 43.68 -37.97 5.84
N THR A 527 43.65 -36.95 4.95
CA THR A 527 44.75 -36.02 4.54
C THR A 527 45.85 -36.38 3.52
N SER A 528 45.85 -35.60 2.43
CA SER A 528 46.97 -34.87 1.77
C SER A 528 48.16 -35.57 1.09
N SER A 529 48.31 -35.23 -0.21
CA SER A 529 49.55 -34.85 -0.94
C SER A 529 50.70 -35.84 -1.15
N ILE A 530 51.14 -35.99 -2.42
CA ILE A 530 52.52 -35.79 -2.91
C ILE A 530 52.55 -35.93 -4.46
N ILE A 531 53.49 -35.26 -5.14
CA ILE A 531 53.64 -35.11 -6.62
C ILE A 531 52.48 -34.30 -7.25
N GLY A 532 52.68 -33.24 -8.04
CA GLY A 532 53.89 -32.65 -8.65
C GLY A 532 53.69 -32.55 -10.17
N GLY A 533 53.89 -31.42 -10.87
CA GLY A 533 54.46 -30.14 -10.45
C GLY A 533 55.64 -29.76 -11.34
N PHE A 534 55.39 -29.24 -12.55
CA PHE A 534 56.38 -28.55 -13.38
C PHE A 534 55.70 -27.65 -14.43
N ASP A 535 56.39 -26.56 -14.77
CA ASP A 535 56.00 -25.42 -15.61
C ASP A 535 57.32 -24.79 -16.11
N PRO A 536 57.38 -23.95 -17.17
CA PRO A 536 56.66 -23.91 -18.45
C PRO A 536 57.62 -23.91 -19.68
N ASN A 537 57.06 -23.62 -20.87
CA ASN A 537 57.69 -22.86 -21.99
C ASN A 537 58.73 -23.55 -22.91
N ASN A 538 58.46 -23.65 -24.23
CA ASN A 538 58.98 -22.70 -25.25
C ASN A 538 58.71 -23.15 -26.73
N THR A 539 58.60 -22.18 -27.66
CA THR A 539 58.80 -22.24 -29.14
C THR A 539 58.31 -23.42 -30.00
N GLY A 540 57.49 -23.10 -31.03
CA GLY A 540 57.99 -23.18 -32.42
C GLY A 540 57.33 -24.13 -33.44
N GLY A 541 56.46 -23.58 -34.31
CA GLY A 541 56.54 -23.81 -35.77
C GLY A 541 55.70 -24.93 -36.45
N SER A 542 55.24 -24.59 -37.67
CA SER A 542 55.12 -25.46 -38.86
C SER A 542 54.09 -26.61 -38.93
N SER A 543 52.95 -26.31 -39.56
CA SER A 543 52.26 -27.18 -40.55
C SER A 543 53.21 -27.57 -41.72
N PRO A 544 52.95 -28.57 -42.63
CA PRO A 544 51.60 -29.01 -43.09
C PRO A 544 51.41 -30.49 -43.58
N ARG A 545 50.15 -30.83 -43.98
CA ARG A 545 49.78 -31.89 -44.99
C ARG A 545 50.11 -33.36 -44.60
N LEU A 546 49.72 -34.45 -45.26
CA LEU A 546 48.61 -34.90 -46.16
C LEU A 546 48.83 -36.43 -46.36
N GLY A 547 47.87 -37.36 -46.53
CA GLY A 547 46.40 -37.36 -46.56
C GLY A 547 45.86 -38.59 -47.34
N SER A 548 44.52 -38.77 -47.42
CA SER A 548 43.79 -39.78 -48.24
C SER A 548 43.85 -41.28 -47.88
N GLY A 549 42.68 -41.86 -47.59
CA GLY A 549 42.21 -43.07 -48.28
C GLY A 549 42.37 -44.44 -47.59
N GLY A 550 41.26 -45.02 -47.15
CA GLY A 550 41.13 -46.43 -46.75
C GLY A 550 39.73 -46.71 -46.21
N ALA A 551 38.99 -47.66 -46.80
CA ALA A 551 37.59 -47.94 -46.45
C ALA A 551 37.42 -49.31 -45.78
N GLY A 552 36.58 -49.39 -44.74
CA GLY A 552 36.18 -50.64 -44.11
C GLY A 552 35.64 -50.48 -42.69
N SER A 553 34.31 -50.61 -42.53
CA SER A 553 33.56 -50.68 -41.26
C SER A 553 33.52 -49.43 -40.36
N ASP A 554 32.69 -49.51 -39.32
CA ASP A 554 32.71 -48.76 -38.05
C ASP A 554 32.35 -47.25 -38.08
N SER A 555 31.51 -46.83 -39.03
CA SER A 555 31.01 -45.44 -39.12
C SER A 555 29.68 -45.19 -38.39
N ALA A 556 29.72 -45.20 -37.05
CA ALA A 556 28.58 -44.78 -36.21
C ALA A 556 29.01 -44.01 -34.94
N ASN A 557 30.01 -44.52 -34.20
CA ASN A 557 30.32 -44.03 -32.84
C ASN A 557 31.37 -42.90 -32.76
N GLN A 558 31.93 -42.43 -33.88
CA GLN A 558 32.99 -41.40 -33.87
C GLN A 558 32.49 -39.94 -33.98
N GLY A 559 31.20 -39.69 -34.25
CA GLY A 559 30.69 -38.32 -34.44
C GLY A 559 30.57 -37.47 -33.16
N ILE A 560 30.27 -38.10 -32.01
CA ILE A 560 29.94 -37.39 -30.77
C ILE A 560 31.18 -36.88 -30.04
N LEU A 561 32.24 -37.67 -29.92
CA LEU A 561 33.42 -37.29 -29.13
C LEU A 561 34.14 -36.03 -29.65
N PRO A 562 34.37 -35.82 -30.97
CA PRO A 562 34.92 -34.57 -31.50
C PRO A 562 34.02 -33.35 -31.26
N MET A 563 32.69 -33.55 -31.30
CA MET A 563 31.74 -32.47 -31.04
C MET A 563 31.70 -32.11 -29.55
N VAL A 564 31.75 -33.10 -28.65
CA VAL A 564 31.80 -32.91 -27.20
C VAL A 564 33.14 -32.31 -26.75
N THR A 565 34.28 -32.68 -27.35
CA THR A 565 35.56 -32.00 -27.05
C THR A 565 35.56 -30.57 -27.59
N ALA A 566 35.06 -30.31 -28.79
CA ALA A 566 34.91 -28.95 -29.32
C ALA A 566 33.95 -28.09 -28.47
N GLN A 567 32.85 -28.66 -27.94
CA GLN A 567 31.98 -27.98 -26.98
C GLN A 567 32.68 -27.74 -25.65
N ARG A 568 33.32 -28.75 -25.06
CA ARG A 568 34.13 -28.64 -23.82
C ARG A 568 35.17 -27.54 -23.94
N ASP A 569 35.86 -27.44 -25.07
CA ASP A 569 36.96 -26.48 -25.25
C ASP A 569 36.43 -25.07 -25.58
N ARG A 570 35.25 -24.94 -26.19
CA ARG A 570 34.48 -23.68 -26.21
C ARG A 570 34.02 -23.26 -24.81
N PHE A 571 33.56 -24.19 -23.98
CA PHE A 571 33.18 -23.90 -22.59
C PHE A 571 34.40 -23.50 -21.75
N LYS A 572 35.53 -24.21 -21.85
CA LYS A 572 36.80 -23.81 -21.21
C LYS A 572 37.26 -22.43 -21.65
N LYS A 573 37.21 -22.12 -22.95
CA LYS A 573 37.51 -20.79 -23.47
C LYS A 573 36.59 -19.73 -22.85
N LYS A 574 35.27 -19.95 -22.89
CA LYS A 574 34.29 -19.03 -22.29
C LYS A 574 34.48 -18.87 -20.77
N ILE A 575 34.87 -19.93 -20.06
CA ILE A 575 35.23 -19.88 -18.63
C ILE A 575 36.47 -19.00 -18.45
N SER A 576 37.55 -19.21 -19.21
CA SER A 576 38.75 -18.37 -19.10
C SER A 576 38.51 -16.90 -19.49
N GLU A 577 37.60 -16.63 -20.43
CA GLU A 577 37.17 -15.28 -20.80
C GLU A 577 36.35 -14.61 -19.69
N LEU A 578 35.46 -15.36 -19.04
CA LEU A 578 34.70 -14.90 -17.87
C LEU A 578 35.57 -14.71 -16.63
N GLU A 579 36.57 -15.58 -16.41
CA GLU A 579 37.57 -15.44 -15.33
C GLU A 579 38.46 -14.21 -15.56
N ALA A 580 38.88 -13.95 -16.80
CA ALA A 580 39.64 -12.76 -17.17
C ALA A 580 38.81 -11.47 -17.00
N GLU A 581 37.55 -11.45 -17.43
CA GLU A 581 36.68 -10.29 -17.24
C GLU A 581 36.30 -10.09 -15.75
N LEU A 582 36.14 -11.18 -14.98
CA LEU A 582 35.96 -11.12 -13.52
C LEU A 582 37.19 -10.54 -12.82
N GLN A 583 38.40 -10.98 -13.18
CA GLN A 583 39.65 -10.39 -12.67
C GLN A 583 39.77 -8.91 -13.04
N LYS A 584 39.42 -8.54 -14.27
CA LYS A 584 39.37 -7.15 -14.75
C LYS A 584 38.33 -6.29 -14.03
N GLN A 585 37.18 -6.84 -13.66
CA GLN A 585 36.22 -6.15 -12.80
C GLN A 585 36.73 -6.04 -11.35
N TYR A 586 37.44 -7.03 -10.81
CA TYR A 586 38.08 -6.90 -9.50
C TYR A 586 39.18 -5.83 -9.48
N THR A 587 40.01 -5.72 -10.54
CA THR A 587 41.02 -4.65 -10.61
C THR A 587 40.37 -3.27 -10.79
N LEU A 588 39.32 -3.15 -11.60
CA LEU A 588 38.54 -1.91 -11.74
C LEU A 588 37.85 -1.49 -10.44
N VAL A 589 37.24 -2.44 -9.72
CA VAL A 589 36.65 -2.17 -8.39
C VAL A 589 37.73 -1.79 -7.37
N SER A 590 38.95 -2.34 -7.49
CA SER A 590 40.08 -1.96 -6.66
C SER A 590 40.58 -0.54 -6.98
N SER A 591 40.74 -0.18 -8.26
CA SER A 591 41.16 1.16 -8.67
C SER A 591 40.12 2.22 -8.29
N LEU A 592 38.83 1.99 -8.58
CA LEU A 592 37.74 2.88 -8.17
C LEU A 592 37.65 3.03 -6.63
N ARG A 593 37.92 1.98 -5.86
CA ARG A 593 38.03 2.10 -4.38
C ARG A 593 39.23 2.93 -3.95
N SER A 594 40.36 2.82 -4.64
CA SER A 594 41.54 3.65 -4.36
C SER A 594 41.33 5.12 -4.74
N GLU A 595 40.64 5.39 -5.84
CA GLU A 595 40.27 6.72 -6.34
C GLU A 595 39.21 7.38 -5.44
N VAL A 596 38.16 6.66 -5.05
CA VAL A 596 37.20 7.14 -4.03
C VAL A 596 37.93 7.45 -2.72
N ALA A 597 38.95 6.67 -2.34
CA ALA A 597 39.75 6.94 -1.15
C ALA A 597 40.74 8.12 -1.31
N SER A 598 41.24 8.44 -2.52
CA SER A 598 42.00 9.68 -2.74
C SER A 598 41.07 10.89 -2.75
N LEU A 599 39.99 10.85 -3.53
CA LEU A 599 38.96 11.90 -3.59
C LEU A 599 38.35 12.19 -2.21
N GLN A 600 38.18 11.20 -1.32
CA GLN A 600 37.76 11.43 0.06
C GLN A 600 38.82 12.18 0.90
N ARG A 601 40.10 11.88 0.73
CA ARG A 601 41.20 12.63 1.39
C ARG A 601 41.31 14.04 0.81
N ASP A 602 41.18 14.20 -0.50
CA ASP A 602 41.27 15.49 -1.17
C ASP A 602 40.07 16.38 -0.82
N ASN A 603 38.86 15.83 -0.76
CA ASN A 603 37.68 16.55 -0.26
C ASN A 603 37.82 16.97 1.22
N LEU A 604 38.44 16.14 2.07
CA LEU A 604 38.77 16.52 3.45
C LEU A 604 39.85 17.62 3.48
N ASN A 605 40.85 17.55 2.62
CA ASN A 605 41.92 18.56 2.50
C ASN A 605 41.39 19.91 1.95
N LEU A 606 40.42 19.87 1.00
CA LEU A 606 39.68 21.05 0.55
C LEU A 606 38.78 21.60 1.67
N TYR A 607 38.11 20.74 2.44
CA TYR A 607 37.31 21.17 3.59
C TYR A 607 38.19 21.83 4.67
N GLU A 608 39.36 21.25 4.96
CA GLU A 608 40.40 21.84 5.81
C GLU A 608 40.83 23.21 5.30
N LYS A 609 41.28 23.32 4.04
CA LYS A 609 41.67 24.60 3.42
C LYS A 609 40.55 25.63 3.46
N THR A 610 39.32 25.23 3.17
CA THR A 610 38.13 26.11 3.23
C THR A 610 37.84 26.54 4.67
N ARG A 611 38.02 25.66 5.65
CA ARG A 611 37.89 25.98 7.08
C ARG A 611 38.99 26.94 7.54
N TYR A 612 40.25 26.72 7.15
CA TYR A 612 41.35 27.63 7.44
C TYR A 612 41.14 29.01 6.80
N VAL A 613 40.81 29.08 5.51
CA VAL A 613 40.54 30.35 4.80
C VAL A 613 39.33 31.07 5.39
N SER A 614 38.24 30.38 5.73
CA SER A 614 37.07 31.00 6.36
C SER A 614 37.33 31.45 7.81
N THR A 615 38.12 30.72 8.60
CA THR A 615 38.57 31.21 9.91
C THR A 615 39.54 32.39 9.80
N TYR A 616 40.40 32.43 8.78
CA TYR A 616 41.32 33.54 8.52
C TYR A 616 40.56 34.80 8.08
N ASN A 617 39.57 34.67 7.18
CA ASN A 617 38.66 35.77 6.85
C ASN A 617 37.84 36.24 8.06
N ARG A 618 37.34 35.32 8.90
CA ARG A 618 36.60 35.68 10.13
C ARG A 618 37.51 36.35 11.17
N ALA A 619 38.79 36.00 11.24
CA ALA A 619 39.78 36.69 12.08
C ALA A 619 40.13 38.08 11.54
N SER A 620 40.31 38.22 10.22
CA SER A 620 40.52 39.52 9.55
C SER A 620 39.34 40.48 9.79
N GLY A 621 38.11 39.96 9.75
CA GLY A 621 36.89 40.72 10.05
C GLY A 621 36.66 41.06 11.54
N ALA A 622 37.46 40.53 12.48
CA ALA A 622 37.26 40.74 13.91
C ALA A 622 37.96 42.00 14.47
N ALA A 623 38.88 42.61 13.72
CA ALA A 623 39.68 43.76 14.17
C ALA A 623 39.21 45.12 13.63
N ALA A 624 38.24 45.15 12.71
CA ALA A 624 37.80 46.35 11.99
C ALA A 624 36.27 46.50 12.01
N SER A 625 35.71 46.83 13.17
CA SER A 625 34.27 47.11 13.35
C SER A 625 34.00 48.57 13.74
N SER A 626 34.67 49.50 13.04
CA SER A 626 34.35 50.93 13.04
C SER A 626 34.76 51.53 11.69
N TYR A 627 33.83 52.25 11.04
CA TYR A 627 33.99 52.97 9.77
C TYR A 627 34.52 52.19 8.55
N ALA A 628 33.60 51.64 7.74
CA ALA A 628 33.71 51.72 6.28
C ALA A 628 32.36 51.47 5.57
N THR A 629 31.85 52.44 4.82
CA THR A 629 30.80 52.24 3.80
C THR A 629 31.46 52.07 2.43
N ASN A 630 31.27 50.93 1.76
CA ASN A 630 31.66 50.79 0.35
C ASN A 630 30.82 49.70 -0.36
N PRO A 631 30.16 49.97 -1.49
CA PRO A 631 29.35 48.98 -2.20
C PRO A 631 30.13 48.25 -3.31
N ASN A 632 30.11 46.92 -3.32
CA ASN A 632 30.56 46.13 -4.49
C ASN A 632 29.87 44.75 -4.53
N PRO A 633 29.03 44.43 -5.54
CA PRO A 633 28.09 43.30 -5.48
C PRO A 633 28.66 41.97 -6.05
N SER A 634 29.77 41.46 -5.49
CA SER A 634 30.47 40.28 -6.05
C SER A 634 30.98 39.26 -5.01
N THR A 635 30.42 39.22 -3.80
CA THR A 635 30.88 38.30 -2.74
C THR A 635 29.72 37.47 -2.19
N ILE A 636 29.61 36.20 -2.61
CA ILE A 636 28.58 35.28 -2.13
C ILE A 636 28.93 34.80 -0.71
N PRO A 637 28.12 35.10 0.33
CA PRO A 637 28.37 34.58 1.67
C PRO A 637 27.90 33.13 1.77
N ILE A 638 28.81 32.17 1.55
CA ILE A 638 28.54 30.75 1.79
C ILE A 638 28.36 30.54 3.30
N GLY A 639 27.09 30.49 3.73
CA GLY A 639 26.69 30.55 5.12
C GLY A 639 27.12 29.32 5.93
N SER A 640 28.05 29.51 6.86
CA SER A 640 28.29 28.59 7.98
C SER A 640 27.48 29.05 9.18
N SER A 641 26.19 28.70 9.21
CA SER A 641 25.27 28.99 10.32
C SER A 641 25.68 28.20 11.57
N SER A 642 26.41 28.87 12.46
CA SER A 642 26.85 28.29 13.73
C SER A 642 25.71 28.21 14.75
N SER A 643 25.05 27.05 14.79
CA SER A 643 24.47 26.43 15.99
C SER A 643 23.63 27.32 16.92
N SER A 644 22.32 27.37 16.67
CA SER A 644 21.32 27.36 17.74
C SER A 644 20.58 26.02 17.72
N SER A 645 20.22 25.49 18.88
CA SER A 645 19.63 24.15 19.02
C SER A 645 18.11 24.19 18.84
N PHE A 646 17.62 23.71 17.70
CA PHE A 646 16.19 23.42 17.49
C PHE A 646 16.00 22.18 16.59
N ASP A 647 14.99 21.36 16.90
CA ASP A 647 14.77 20.06 16.28
C ASP A 647 13.69 20.14 15.17
N THR A 648 14.15 20.10 13.91
CA THR A 648 13.30 20.06 12.71
C THR A 648 13.85 19.07 11.69
N THR A 649 13.07 18.02 11.41
CA THR A 649 13.45 16.84 10.59
C THR A 649 13.21 17.02 9.09
N VAL A 650 13.66 18.12 8.49
CA VAL A 650 13.53 18.35 7.03
C VAL A 650 14.68 17.65 6.28
N PRO A 651 14.44 17.00 5.12
CA PRO A 651 15.51 16.39 4.33
C PRO A 651 16.51 17.42 3.81
N ALA A 652 17.73 17.42 4.36
CA ALA A 652 18.81 18.29 3.91
C ALA A 652 19.15 18.05 2.43
N THR A 653 19.31 19.13 1.66
CA THR A 653 19.76 19.03 0.27
C THR A 653 21.13 18.36 0.20
N SER A 654 21.40 17.65 -0.90
CA SER A 654 22.58 16.79 -1.05
C SER A 654 23.91 17.52 -0.78
N ALA A 655 23.99 18.82 -1.08
CA ALA A 655 25.13 19.68 -0.78
C ALA A 655 25.40 19.88 0.72
N SER A 656 24.38 20.24 1.53
CA SER A 656 24.56 20.39 2.99
C SER A 656 24.99 19.06 3.60
N SER A 657 24.28 17.97 3.28
CA SER A 657 24.64 16.65 3.82
C SER A 657 26.07 16.22 3.42
N ALA A 658 26.61 16.70 2.30
CA ALA A 658 28.00 16.46 1.92
C ALA A 658 28.98 17.27 2.81
N SER A 659 28.75 18.58 2.98
CA SER A 659 29.57 19.39 3.90
C SER A 659 29.51 18.90 5.34
N ASP A 660 28.35 18.44 5.81
CA ASP A 660 28.17 17.94 7.18
C ASP A 660 28.82 16.56 7.38
N ARG A 661 28.82 15.70 6.34
CA ARG A 661 29.61 14.44 6.33
C ARG A 661 31.11 14.72 6.41
N TYR A 662 31.65 15.61 5.58
CA TYR A 662 33.08 15.95 5.61
C TYR A 662 33.48 16.68 6.90
N ARG A 663 32.62 17.56 7.42
CA ARG A 663 32.79 18.18 8.75
C ARG A 663 32.89 17.15 9.86
N THR A 664 31.96 16.20 9.91
CA THR A 664 31.92 15.16 10.96
C THR A 664 33.15 14.25 10.87
N ALA A 665 33.57 13.87 9.66
CA ALA A 665 34.79 13.11 9.43
C ALA A 665 36.07 13.87 9.81
N TYR A 666 36.13 15.18 9.54
CA TYR A 666 37.22 16.05 9.98
C TYR A 666 37.28 16.17 11.51
N GLU A 667 36.15 16.46 12.18
CA GLU A 667 36.09 16.62 13.64
C GLU A 667 36.36 15.29 14.38
N ALA A 668 36.04 14.15 13.76
CA ALA A 668 36.44 12.82 14.25
C ALA A 668 37.95 12.52 14.09
N ASN A 669 38.58 12.99 13.00
CA ASN A 669 40.04 12.86 12.81
C ASN A 669 40.83 13.82 13.70
N LEU A 670 40.30 15.02 13.96
CA LEU A 670 40.96 16.07 14.74
C LEU A 670 40.97 15.77 16.25
N SER A 671 40.04 14.95 16.76
CA SER A 671 39.91 14.69 18.21
C SER A 671 40.63 13.40 18.65
N PRO A 672 41.79 13.49 19.34
CA PRO A 672 42.56 12.30 19.73
C PRO A 672 41.79 11.36 20.67
N PHE A 673 40.84 11.89 21.44
CA PHE A 673 39.98 11.10 22.32
C PHE A 673 38.91 10.29 21.58
N ALA A 674 38.46 10.71 20.39
CA ALA A 674 37.56 9.90 19.56
C ALA A 674 38.33 8.72 18.96
N ALA A 675 39.53 8.96 18.44
CA ALA A 675 40.45 7.91 17.99
C ALA A 675 40.82 6.93 19.13
N PHE A 676 40.97 7.43 20.37
CA PHE A 676 41.19 6.59 21.55
C PHE A 676 39.97 5.72 21.87
N ARG A 677 38.77 6.31 22.04
CA ARG A 677 37.52 5.55 22.28
C ARG A 677 37.22 4.53 21.18
N GLY A 678 37.51 4.85 19.91
CA GLY A 678 37.38 3.91 18.79
C GLY A 678 38.31 2.70 18.94
N ARG A 679 39.59 2.92 19.29
CA ARG A 679 40.57 1.85 19.51
C ARG A 679 40.29 1.05 20.78
N GLU A 680 39.73 1.67 21.82
CA GLU A 680 39.38 1.03 23.08
C GLU A 680 38.11 0.17 22.96
N THR A 681 37.07 0.67 22.30
CA THR A 681 35.87 -0.13 21.98
C THR A 681 36.19 -1.28 21.03
N GLN A 682 37.10 -1.11 20.05
CA GLN A 682 37.61 -2.22 19.25
C GLN A 682 38.42 -3.25 20.07
N ARG A 683 39.21 -2.81 21.07
CA ARG A 683 39.89 -3.72 22.01
C ARG A 683 38.88 -4.49 22.88
N ALA A 684 37.81 -3.85 23.35
CA ALA A 684 36.72 -4.53 24.05
C ALA A 684 36.02 -5.57 23.16
N MET A 685 35.67 -5.21 21.92
CA MET A 685 35.10 -6.14 20.94
C MET A 685 36.04 -7.30 20.55
N LYS A 686 37.36 -7.14 20.71
CA LYS A 686 38.35 -8.21 20.51
C LYS A 686 38.59 -9.07 21.76
N ARG A 687 38.08 -8.67 22.94
CA ARG A 687 38.14 -9.45 24.19
C ARG A 687 36.92 -10.33 24.44
N MET A 688 35.78 -10.03 23.82
CA MET A 688 34.56 -10.84 23.93
C MET A 688 34.69 -12.19 23.20
N ASN A 689 34.13 -13.24 23.81
CA ASN A 689 34.01 -14.59 23.25
C ASN A 689 33.12 -14.61 21.99
N LEU A 690 33.21 -15.64 21.14
CA LEU A 690 32.45 -15.71 19.88
C LEU A 690 30.93 -15.68 20.11
N LEU A 691 30.43 -16.37 21.15
CA LEU A 691 29.02 -16.33 21.55
C LEU A 691 28.60 -14.94 22.07
N GLU A 692 29.43 -14.31 22.90
CA GLU A 692 29.20 -12.94 23.39
C GLU A 692 29.19 -11.92 22.25
N ARG A 693 30.04 -12.11 21.23
CA ARG A 693 30.06 -11.26 20.03
C ARG A 693 28.80 -11.45 19.18
N ALA A 694 28.28 -12.68 19.06
CA ALA A 694 26.99 -12.92 18.42
C ALA A 694 25.85 -12.26 19.20
N VAL A 695 25.78 -12.45 20.53
CA VAL A 695 24.77 -11.82 21.40
C VAL A 695 24.88 -10.29 21.37
N PHE A 696 26.08 -9.72 21.40
CA PHE A 696 26.32 -8.28 21.27
C PHE A 696 25.89 -7.74 19.90
N GLN A 697 26.12 -8.50 18.82
CA GLN A 697 25.70 -8.10 17.48
C GLN A 697 24.17 -8.17 17.31
N VAL A 698 23.52 -9.20 17.86
CA VAL A 698 22.05 -9.34 17.88
C VAL A 698 21.40 -8.26 18.75
N THR A 699 21.86 -8.07 19.99
CA THR A 699 21.32 -7.01 20.88
C THR A 699 21.56 -5.62 20.32
N ARG A 700 22.72 -5.35 19.71
CA ARG A 700 22.97 -4.09 19.00
C ARG A 700 22.04 -3.91 17.80
N MET A 701 21.77 -4.97 17.02
CA MET A 701 20.82 -4.94 15.91
C MET A 701 19.38 -4.66 16.40
N VAL A 702 18.94 -5.32 17.48
CA VAL A 702 17.63 -5.10 18.12
C VAL A 702 17.50 -3.68 18.67
N LEU A 703 18.55 -3.14 19.29
CA LEU A 703 18.55 -1.80 19.89
C LEU A 703 18.80 -0.65 18.90
N ALA A 704 19.34 -0.92 17.71
CA ALA A 704 19.77 0.12 16.75
C ALA A 704 18.62 0.94 16.15
N THR A 705 17.40 0.40 16.08
CA THR A 705 16.24 1.13 15.50
C THR A 705 15.02 1.08 16.40
N ARG A 706 14.16 2.11 16.32
CA ARG A 706 12.89 2.15 17.06
C ARG A 706 11.95 1.01 16.62
N ALA A 707 11.97 0.65 15.34
CA ALA A 707 11.18 -0.46 14.80
C ALA A 707 11.63 -1.82 15.34
N SER A 708 12.94 -2.13 15.34
CA SER A 708 13.47 -3.40 15.87
C SER A 708 13.24 -3.55 17.38
N ARG A 709 13.30 -2.45 18.14
CA ARG A 709 12.93 -2.44 19.56
C ARG A 709 11.45 -2.77 19.79
N ASN A 710 10.55 -2.15 19.02
CA ASN A 710 9.12 -2.41 19.11
C ASN A 710 8.78 -3.85 18.68
N LEU A 711 9.38 -4.34 17.60
CA LEU A 711 9.16 -5.71 17.10
C LEU A 711 9.65 -6.75 18.12
N PHE A 712 10.80 -6.53 18.76
CA PHE A 712 11.27 -7.40 19.85
C PHE A 712 10.34 -7.38 21.06
N ALA A 713 9.80 -6.22 21.45
CA ALA A 713 8.81 -6.14 22.52
C ALA A 713 7.52 -6.90 22.19
N VAL A 714 7.00 -6.75 20.95
CA VAL A 714 5.83 -7.50 20.46
C VAL A 714 6.12 -9.00 20.41
N TYR A 715 7.32 -9.42 19.99
CA TYR A 715 7.74 -10.82 20.01
C TYR A 715 7.78 -11.38 21.44
N CYS A 716 8.33 -10.65 22.41
CA CYS A 716 8.31 -11.05 23.82
C CYS A 716 6.90 -11.18 24.37
N VAL A 717 6.00 -10.22 24.07
CA VAL A 717 4.58 -10.30 24.48
C VAL A 717 3.89 -11.49 23.81
N GLY A 718 4.09 -11.69 22.50
CA GLY A 718 3.53 -12.83 21.76
C GLY A 718 4.01 -14.19 22.29
N LEU A 719 5.26 -14.29 22.72
CA LEU A 719 5.80 -15.48 23.39
C LEU A 719 5.11 -15.72 24.75
N HIS A 720 4.91 -14.68 25.56
CA HIS A 720 4.16 -14.81 26.82
C HIS A 720 2.70 -15.22 26.56
N VAL A 721 2.02 -14.62 25.58
CA VAL A 721 0.66 -15.01 25.17
C VAL A 721 0.62 -16.47 24.70
N LEU A 722 1.59 -16.92 23.89
CA LEU A 722 1.68 -18.31 23.46
C LEU A 722 1.87 -19.27 24.64
N VAL A 723 2.72 -18.92 25.62
CA VAL A 723 2.90 -19.71 26.84
C VAL A 723 1.63 -19.73 27.69
N PHE A 724 0.93 -18.59 27.84
CA PHE A 724 -0.37 -18.55 28.53
C PHE A 724 -1.44 -19.37 27.80
N VAL A 725 -1.48 -19.36 26.46
CA VAL A 725 -2.38 -20.19 25.67
C VAL A 725 -2.04 -21.68 25.83
N MET A 726 -0.77 -22.06 25.79
CA MET A 726 -0.35 -23.46 26.02
C MET A 726 -0.69 -23.94 27.43
N LEU A 727 -0.48 -23.10 28.46
CA LEU A 727 -0.89 -23.40 29.84
C LEU A 727 -2.41 -23.46 30.00
N TYR A 728 -3.16 -22.60 29.31
CA TYR A 728 -4.62 -22.61 29.30
C TYR A 728 -5.16 -23.89 28.65
N TRP A 729 -4.69 -24.25 27.45
CA TRP A 729 -5.14 -25.47 26.75
C TRP A 729 -4.74 -26.73 27.50
N MET A 730 -3.53 -26.78 28.10
CA MET A 730 -3.12 -27.91 28.93
C MET A 730 -3.97 -28.01 30.21
N GLY A 731 -4.27 -26.88 30.87
CA GLY A 731 -5.18 -26.84 32.02
C GLY A 731 -6.64 -27.16 31.70
N MET A 732 -7.08 -26.88 30.46
CA MET A 732 -8.43 -27.21 29.99
C MET A 732 -8.56 -28.71 29.66
N GLY A 733 -7.54 -29.32 29.06
CA GLY A 733 -7.46 -30.77 28.89
C GLY A 733 -7.35 -31.54 30.23
N ASP A 734 -6.67 -30.97 31.22
CA ASP A 734 -6.65 -31.47 32.61
C ASP A 734 -8.02 -31.35 33.31
N LEU A 735 -8.92 -30.50 32.82
CA LEU A 735 -10.29 -30.38 33.33
C LEU A 735 -11.23 -31.37 32.62
N GLU A 736 -11.12 -31.49 31.31
CA GLU A 736 -11.92 -32.40 30.48
C GLU A 736 -11.63 -33.87 30.79
N SER A 737 -10.36 -34.23 30.97
CA SER A 737 -9.94 -35.57 31.42
C SER A 737 -10.39 -35.91 32.86
N ARG A 738 -10.69 -34.90 33.69
CA ARG A 738 -11.22 -35.09 35.06
C ARG A 738 -12.76 -35.15 35.11
N GLY A 739 -13.46 -34.84 34.02
CA GLY A 739 -14.90 -35.01 33.91
C GLY A 739 -15.38 -36.48 33.90
N GLY A 740 -14.48 -37.44 33.60
CA GLY A 740 -14.85 -38.83 33.34
C GLY A 740 -14.83 -39.80 34.54
N VAL A 741 -14.23 -39.47 35.68
CA VAL A 741 -14.00 -40.43 36.80
C VAL A 741 -14.34 -39.85 38.18
N GLY A 742 -15.62 -39.56 38.40
CA GLY A 742 -16.14 -39.06 39.68
C GLY A 742 -16.59 -40.13 40.68
N ALA A 743 -15.86 -41.26 40.84
CA ALA A 743 -16.38 -42.42 41.60
C ALA A 743 -15.35 -43.29 42.38
N ALA A 744 -14.21 -42.74 42.85
CA ALA A 744 -13.29 -43.48 43.72
C ALA A 744 -12.45 -42.58 44.66
N THR A 745 -11.85 -43.20 45.69
CA THR A 745 -10.79 -42.64 46.56
C THR A 745 -11.10 -41.37 47.36
N ALA A 746 -12.29 -41.28 47.96
CA ALA A 746 -12.54 -40.41 49.11
C ALA A 746 -12.16 -41.10 50.45
N ALA A 747 -10.94 -41.63 50.55
CA ALA A 747 -10.40 -42.24 51.77
C ALA A 747 -8.86 -42.35 51.73
N ALA A 748 -8.22 -42.27 52.91
CA ALA A 748 -6.77 -42.28 53.17
C ALA A 748 -5.98 -41.06 52.61
N GLY A 749 -5.22 -40.33 53.43
CA GLY A 749 -5.08 -40.44 54.88
C GLY A 749 -4.35 -39.26 55.53
N VAL A 750 -4.87 -38.80 56.67
CA VAL A 750 -4.23 -37.78 57.52
C VAL A 750 -3.38 -38.49 58.58
N ALA A 751 -2.06 -38.58 58.37
CA ALA A 751 -1.03 -38.70 59.43
C ALA A 751 0.39 -38.87 58.86
N ALA A 752 1.25 -37.85 58.98
CA ALA A 752 2.71 -37.98 59.10
C ALA A 752 3.32 -36.61 59.45
N ALA A 753 3.72 -36.41 60.70
CA ALA A 753 4.38 -35.18 61.15
C ALA A 753 5.68 -35.47 61.91
N GLY A 754 6.71 -34.67 61.64
CA GLY A 754 7.91 -34.51 62.49
C GLY A 754 9.14 -35.35 62.14
N GLY A 755 10.33 -34.77 62.32
CA GLY A 755 11.60 -35.51 62.37
C GLY A 755 12.87 -34.78 61.91
N GLY A 756 13.55 -34.07 62.81
CA GLY A 756 14.98 -33.69 62.68
C GLY A 756 15.31 -32.42 61.86
N GLY A 757 16.30 -31.58 62.21
CA GLY A 757 17.07 -31.49 63.47
C GLY A 757 18.61 -31.55 63.31
N GLY A 758 19.28 -30.39 63.41
CA GLY A 758 20.74 -30.21 63.41
C GLY A 758 21.16 -29.04 62.50
N SER A 759 21.86 -27.96 62.92
CA SER A 759 23.13 -27.78 63.67
C SER A 759 24.38 -27.92 62.77
N VAL A 760 25.41 -27.04 62.80
CA VAL A 760 25.62 -25.79 63.58
C VAL A 760 26.75 -24.93 62.96
N GLY A 761 26.74 -23.61 63.20
CA GLY A 761 27.94 -22.74 63.21
C GLY A 761 28.38 -22.06 61.89
N GLY A 762 29.00 -20.87 61.92
CA GLY A 762 29.18 -19.96 63.08
C GLY A 762 30.17 -18.80 62.85
N GLY A 763 29.87 -17.62 63.40
CA GLY A 763 30.77 -16.44 63.49
C GLY A 763 30.84 -15.54 62.24
N GLY A 764 31.06 -14.22 62.35
CA GLY A 764 31.04 -13.39 63.56
C GLY A 764 31.69 -11.99 63.39
N GLY A 765 31.00 -10.93 63.84
CA GLY A 765 31.53 -9.55 64.00
C GLY A 765 31.54 -8.66 62.73
N GLY A 766 31.37 -7.33 62.83
CA GLY A 766 30.91 -6.55 63.99
C GLY A 766 31.18 -5.03 63.92
N GLY A 767 30.11 -4.21 63.86
CA GLY A 767 30.10 -2.76 64.15
C GLY A 767 30.82 -1.81 63.17
N THR A 768 30.73 -0.47 63.31
CA THR A 768 29.78 0.41 64.06
C THR A 768 29.97 1.88 63.64
N GLY A 769 28.91 2.72 63.70
CA GLY A 769 28.93 4.18 63.47
C GLY A 769 28.05 4.59 62.26
N SER A 770 26.97 5.39 62.34
CA SER A 770 26.68 6.66 63.08
C SER A 770 27.41 7.88 62.48
N GLY A 771 26.74 9.00 62.15
CA GLY A 771 25.30 9.33 62.23
C GLY A 771 25.01 10.82 61.87
N GLY A 772 23.74 11.21 61.76
CA GLY A 772 23.27 12.56 61.37
C GLY A 772 22.81 12.62 59.90
N ILE A 773 21.53 12.81 59.51
CA ILE A 773 20.43 13.71 59.91
C ILE A 773 20.52 15.11 59.26
N VAL A 774 19.60 15.40 58.33
CA VAL A 774 18.70 16.58 58.27
C VAL A 774 17.56 16.30 57.25
N GLU A 775 16.46 17.05 57.37
CA GLU A 775 15.11 16.92 56.81
C GLU A 775 15.02 17.24 55.28
N SER A 776 13.88 17.25 54.55
CA SER A 776 12.44 17.10 54.88
C SER A 776 11.58 16.68 53.66
N GLY A 777 10.37 16.14 53.89
CA GLY A 777 9.19 16.21 52.98
C GLY A 777 9.18 15.35 51.70
N GLY A 778 8.05 14.83 51.21
CA GLY A 778 6.66 14.86 51.73
C GLY A 778 5.76 13.85 50.99
N ASP A 779 4.62 13.49 51.59
CA ASP A 779 3.69 12.42 51.15
C ASP A 779 2.65 12.92 50.10
N TRP A 780 2.24 12.04 49.18
CA TRP A 780 1.02 12.18 48.36
C TRP A 780 0.42 10.82 47.98
N ARG A 781 -0.89 10.68 48.22
CA ARG A 781 -1.65 9.43 48.10
C ARG A 781 -2.34 9.26 46.74
N PRO A 782 -2.66 8.01 46.33
CA PRO A 782 -3.67 7.77 45.31
C PRO A 782 -5.08 7.81 45.92
N GLU A 783 -5.98 8.61 45.36
CA GLU A 783 -7.41 8.48 45.61
C GLU A 783 -8.06 7.55 44.58
N GLY A 784 -8.94 6.68 45.05
CA GLY A 784 -9.92 5.98 44.22
C GLY A 784 -11.30 6.20 44.82
N PHE A 785 -12.34 6.30 43.98
CA PHE A 785 -13.71 6.45 44.45
C PHE A 785 -14.61 5.35 43.88
N GLN A 786 -15.46 4.78 44.74
CA GLN A 786 -16.37 3.71 44.40
C GLN A 786 -17.73 4.26 43.96
N ALA A 787 -18.50 3.45 43.22
CA ALA A 787 -19.91 3.72 42.95
C ALA A 787 -20.79 2.99 43.99
N ALA A 788 -21.73 3.70 44.62
CA ALA A 788 -22.98 3.13 45.15
C ALA A 788 -23.99 4.21 45.62
N GLY A 789 -25.22 4.13 45.12
CA GLY A 789 -26.44 4.09 45.95
C GLY A 789 -26.97 5.35 46.66
N GLY A 790 -27.85 6.09 45.97
CA GLY A 790 -29.25 6.28 46.40
C GLY A 790 -29.61 7.37 47.43
N GLY A 791 -30.77 8.01 47.18
CA GLY A 791 -31.48 8.88 48.14
C GLY A 791 -31.74 10.29 47.62
N GLY A 792 -32.93 10.55 47.07
CA GLY A 792 -33.36 11.84 46.50
C GLY A 792 -34.38 11.64 45.40
#